data_AF-A0A8J6LF23-F1
#
_entry.id   AF-A0A8J6LF23-F1
#
_cell.length_a   1.000
_cell.length_b   1.000
_cell.length_c   1.000
_cell.angle_alpha   90.00
_cell.angle_beta   90.00
_cell.angle_gamma   90.00
#
_symmetry.space_group_name_H-M   'P 1'
#
loop_
_entity.id
_entity.type
_entity.pdbx_description
1 polymer ?
#
loop_
_entity_poly.entity_id
_entity_poly.type
_entity_poly.pdbx_seq_one_letter_code
_entity_poly.pdbx_strand_id
1 'polypeptide(L)'
;MTSNRKIHPKNNANFLSHFLFCWQLRILWKKQKNKFTEDDVLVPVEEHESQNLGDKLETLWFEEENFCKEPSLTRALIKLFGLEFALYGLVYFPLDLVIALVPPIFLKQYLDYFLPNGPPTMKEAAFAGLFIVLSVFLRVLTFNFMLLQLSSFGMKMRIACCSLVYRKLLKLKTSTVQKITLGQIVNLLSNDAERFDKVFPFLHLTWISPVKIIVVGRYLVMTYGYYAIGGMVVPVLCILLNILVSKKISSTRQFVAVTSDSRIRLLSNIINGINAIKMFTWEKPFAALVDIARNVKWDASLPNYVLKDATFKAKSSELVAVIGTAGSGKSTLLQVILKEITVLRGDVVVKGSLSYTPQQPWIFTGSVRDNILFGEPMDKQKYQEVIRVRCLEHDLSLFPHGDNSLVGERGMLLSGGQKARISLARAVYREADIYLLDDPLSAVDVHVANQIFYGCIRDYLKDKCVILVTHQIQFLQDVDKVLLLEKGKISTCHKFDKLEMKKTDKKSFSNDVIIQQHDSPSETLEDDGSGTVNAYKSFCFSGGTPTTIALILLFFVLTQTLSSLFDYLLAIWINLKQKSEELDKCSTSSSVPFEHLGFCGFLQMRLQTITRHTLPKNSFRFDKLFQGSLLGTCSQSILQRYGNCRRVYSCDIVRRRSPIFTHVSASVQGLDVIRSFKAETRLRLEFDKLQNGHSSAWYFHKAFAYSQAFWTDLACSFYTFIIMFYLLFFKNGSSVGHVGLSVTQSIVIIGLVQYVMKCWGEFEYQMTSVERIVEYADVTPEEDNCTCIPHESWPKHGELAKKLEFYQQFQFFGIVGRTGAGKSSIISTLFRLYNFDGTIFIDGVDIKTVPLHTLRSKIAIIPQEPILFLGTLRQNLDPFDEYSDSQLWSALEDVDLKEVVSGLPSGLDSRVLEGGCNFSVGQRQLLCLVRAILKNAKIVALDEATASVDLATDETVQRTIRMKCQDSTVLTIAHRLNTVMDADKILVMESGKVVEFGSTETLLQNRDSRFYNYVFNSDKIK
;
A
#
# COMPACT_ATOMS: atom_id res chain seq x y z
N MET A 1 6.82 24.47 -18.38
CA MET A 1 6.79 25.44 -17.27
C MET A 1 8.14 25.43 -16.57
N THR A 2 8.83 26.57 -16.52
CA THR A 2 10.20 26.72 -15.99
C THR A 2 10.23 27.73 -14.83
N SER A 3 9.32 27.56 -13.86
CA SER A 3 9.34 28.32 -12.61
C SER A 3 10.53 27.90 -11.74
N ASN A 4 11.30 28.87 -11.27
CA ASN A 4 12.48 28.76 -10.39
C ASN A 4 12.57 27.46 -9.58
N ARG A 5 13.40 26.49 -10.01
CA ARG A 5 13.76 25.31 -9.20
C ARG A 5 14.41 25.83 -7.90
N LYS A 6 13.74 25.64 -6.75
CA LYS A 6 14.31 25.94 -5.40
C LYS A 6 15.59 25.10 -5.21
N ILE A 7 16.77 25.68 -5.34
CA ILE A 7 18.05 24.95 -5.19
C ILE A 7 18.15 24.35 -3.77
N HIS A 8 18.52 23.07 -3.66
CA HIS A 8 18.61 22.40 -2.36
C HIS A 8 19.70 23.07 -1.49
N PRO A 9 19.43 23.49 -0.23
CA PRO A 9 20.35 24.30 0.58
C PRO A 9 21.76 23.74 0.78
N LYS A 10 21.92 22.40 0.73
CA LYS A 10 23.23 21.69 0.67
C LYS A 10 24.15 22.26 -0.40
N ASN A 11 23.65 22.49 -1.61
CA ASN A 11 24.47 22.80 -2.79
C ASN A 11 25.14 24.18 -2.67
N ASN A 12 24.54 25.10 -1.89
CA ASN A 12 25.07 26.44 -1.63
C ASN A 12 25.90 26.52 -0.33
N ALA A 13 26.37 25.38 0.21
CA ALA A 13 27.08 25.32 1.48
C ALA A 13 28.53 24.83 1.33
N ASN A 14 29.50 25.54 1.91
CA ASN A 14 30.91 25.14 1.89
C ASN A 14 31.12 23.80 2.63
N PHE A 15 32.24 23.11 2.35
CA PHE A 15 32.57 21.81 2.98
C PHE A 15 32.50 21.83 4.52
N LEU A 16 33.01 22.88 5.17
CA LEU A 16 32.94 23.01 6.63
C LEU A 16 31.49 23.11 7.15
N SER A 17 30.59 23.75 6.38
CA SER A 17 29.16 23.86 6.71
C SER A 17 28.43 22.52 6.54
N HIS A 18 28.88 21.67 5.61
CA HIS A 18 28.42 20.29 5.50
C HIS A 18 28.88 19.45 6.70
N PHE A 19 30.18 19.48 7.01
CA PHE A 19 30.80 18.66 8.05
C PHE A 19 30.25 18.98 9.45
N LEU A 20 30.01 20.26 9.75
CA LEU A 20 29.46 20.73 11.03
C LEU A 20 27.92 20.93 11.00
N PHE A 21 27.22 20.43 9.97
CA PHE A 21 25.76 20.54 9.79
C PHE A 21 25.16 21.96 9.79
N CYS A 22 25.98 23.02 9.77
CA CYS A 22 25.58 24.42 9.96
C CYS A 22 24.50 24.93 8.99
N TRP A 23 24.43 24.39 7.77
CA TRP A 23 23.39 24.75 6.79
C TRP A 23 21.97 24.42 7.27
N GLN A 24 21.81 23.40 8.12
CA GLN A 24 20.49 22.97 8.63
C GLN A 24 19.96 23.89 9.73
N LEU A 25 20.84 24.47 10.56
CA LEU A 25 20.45 25.44 11.58
C LEU A 25 19.70 26.61 10.93
N ARG A 26 20.15 27.07 9.75
CA ARG A 26 19.45 28.13 8.98
C ARG A 26 18.01 27.75 8.62
N ILE A 27 17.72 26.47 8.39
CA ILE A 27 16.36 25.98 8.11
C ILE A 27 15.51 25.99 9.39
N LEU A 28 16.06 25.48 10.50
CA LEU A 28 15.39 25.45 11.82
C LEU A 28 15.03 26.86 12.31
N TRP A 29 15.93 27.84 12.18
CA TRP A 29 15.66 29.22 12.55
C TRP A 29 14.66 29.90 11.59
N LYS A 30 14.74 29.65 10.27
CA LYS A 30 13.81 30.25 9.29
C LYS A 30 12.39 29.72 9.43
N LYS A 31 12.21 28.41 9.71
CA LYS A 31 10.88 27.79 9.84
C LYS A 31 10.19 27.98 11.19
N GLN A 32 10.80 28.68 12.15
CA GLN A 32 10.17 28.98 13.44
C GLN A 32 8.86 29.82 13.32
N LYS A 33 8.65 30.54 12.21
CA LYS A 33 7.52 31.49 12.05
C LYS A 33 6.32 30.99 11.24
N ASN A 34 6.44 29.90 10.48
CA ASN A 34 5.41 29.43 9.55
C ASN A 34 5.12 27.95 9.77
N LYS A 35 3.85 27.52 9.79
CA LYS A 35 3.48 26.10 9.63
C LYS A 35 4.02 25.59 8.28
N PHE A 36 4.33 24.30 8.20
CA PHE A 36 4.73 23.68 6.93
C PHE A 36 3.53 23.63 5.97
N THR A 37 3.73 24.06 4.72
CA THR A 37 2.78 23.92 3.61
C THR A 37 3.36 23.03 2.51
N GLU A 38 2.51 22.50 1.63
CA GLU A 38 2.91 21.56 0.58
C GLU A 38 3.82 22.18 -0.49
N ASP A 39 3.69 23.50 -0.71
CA ASP A 39 4.51 24.29 -1.64
C ASP A 39 5.98 24.43 -1.20
N ASP A 40 6.33 24.03 0.02
CA ASP A 40 7.71 23.87 0.45
C ASP A 40 8.35 22.57 -0.06
N VAL A 41 8.16 22.35 -1.36
CA VAL A 41 8.71 21.26 -2.18
C VAL A 41 10.18 21.05 -1.86
N LEU A 42 10.44 19.90 -1.26
CA LEU A 42 11.78 19.41 -0.93
C LEU A 42 12.46 18.96 -2.22
N VAL A 43 13.00 19.90 -2.99
CA VAL A 43 13.81 19.58 -4.19
C VAL A 43 14.95 18.65 -3.77
N PRO A 44 15.17 17.50 -4.43
CA PRO A 44 16.21 16.56 -4.04
C PRO A 44 17.62 17.15 -4.21
N VAL A 45 18.60 16.55 -3.52
CA VAL A 45 20.02 16.75 -3.86
C VAL A 45 20.27 16.15 -5.24
N GLU A 46 21.08 16.81 -6.07
CA GLU A 46 21.36 16.39 -7.46
C GLU A 46 21.99 14.98 -7.55
N GLU A 47 22.83 14.61 -6.57
CA GLU A 47 23.37 13.25 -6.39
C GLU A 47 22.30 12.16 -6.17
N HIS A 48 21.07 12.55 -5.80
CA HIS A 48 19.97 11.67 -5.44
C HIS A 48 18.84 11.73 -6.48
N GLU A 49 19.02 12.39 -7.63
CA GLU A 49 17.98 12.51 -8.65
C GLU A 49 17.69 11.14 -9.30
N SER A 50 16.45 10.68 -9.11
CA SER A 50 15.95 9.35 -9.46
C SER A 50 16.22 8.97 -10.91
N GLN A 51 16.04 9.92 -11.83
CA GLN A 51 16.33 9.74 -13.25
C GLN A 51 17.83 9.43 -13.48
N ASN A 52 18.73 10.28 -12.98
CA ASN A 52 20.19 10.17 -13.15
C ASN A 52 20.75 8.84 -12.60
N LEU A 53 20.31 8.43 -11.41
CA LEU A 53 20.72 7.17 -10.79
C LEU A 53 20.12 5.94 -11.49
N GLY A 54 18.83 6.01 -11.86
CA GLY A 54 18.16 4.94 -12.60
C GLY A 54 18.75 4.74 -14.01
N ASP A 55 19.07 5.83 -14.71
CA ASP A 55 19.63 5.81 -16.07
C ASP A 55 21.02 5.14 -16.08
N LYS A 56 21.89 5.48 -15.12
CA LYS A 56 23.21 4.86 -14.95
C LYS A 56 23.15 3.38 -14.57
N LEU A 57 22.16 2.97 -13.76
CA LEU A 57 22.01 1.55 -13.44
C LEU A 57 21.37 0.76 -14.61
N GLU A 58 20.47 1.37 -15.38
CA GLU A 58 19.87 0.74 -16.56
C GLU A 58 20.90 0.50 -17.67
N THR A 59 21.84 1.43 -17.93
CA THR A 59 22.92 1.19 -18.89
C THR A 59 23.89 0.10 -18.42
N LEU A 60 24.34 0.15 -17.16
CA LEU A 60 25.24 -0.87 -16.60
C LEU A 60 24.58 -2.25 -16.52
N TRP A 61 23.26 -2.31 -16.30
CA TRP A 61 22.50 -3.56 -16.38
C TRP A 61 22.44 -4.10 -17.82
N PHE A 62 22.28 -3.25 -18.84
CA PHE A 62 22.32 -3.72 -20.23
C PHE A 62 23.73 -4.13 -20.69
N GLU A 63 24.81 -3.50 -20.20
CA GLU A 63 26.16 -4.04 -20.40
C GLU A 63 26.29 -5.45 -19.80
N GLU A 64 25.82 -5.63 -18.57
CA GLU A 64 25.83 -6.90 -17.85
C GLU A 64 25.00 -7.99 -18.57
N GLU A 65 23.78 -7.65 -19.04
CA GLU A 65 22.84 -8.55 -19.76
C GLU A 65 23.35 -8.92 -21.18
N ASN A 66 24.25 -8.13 -21.78
CA ASN A 66 24.84 -8.41 -23.11
C ASN A 66 26.23 -9.09 -23.06
N PHE A 67 27.09 -8.75 -22.09
CA PHE A 67 28.48 -9.23 -22.06
C PHE A 67 28.73 -10.40 -21.09
N CYS A 68 27.87 -10.64 -20.10
CA CYS A 68 28.03 -11.74 -19.15
C CYS A 68 27.06 -12.90 -19.42
N LYS A 69 27.59 -14.14 -19.45
CA LYS A 69 26.78 -15.37 -19.61
C LYS A 69 25.71 -15.54 -18.52
N GLU A 70 26.03 -15.11 -17.31
CA GLU A 70 25.12 -15.07 -16.16
C GLU A 70 25.13 -13.63 -15.61
N PRO A 71 24.14 -12.79 -15.95
CA PRO A 71 24.12 -11.39 -15.53
C PRO A 71 23.74 -11.25 -14.05
N SER A 72 24.47 -10.42 -13.30
CA SER A 72 24.28 -10.22 -11.86
C SER A 72 24.14 -8.76 -11.48
N LEU A 73 23.02 -8.43 -10.85
CA LEU A 73 22.73 -7.08 -10.36
C LEU A 73 23.78 -6.60 -9.33
N THR A 74 24.41 -7.53 -8.60
CA THR A 74 25.47 -7.17 -7.65
C THR A 74 26.71 -6.63 -8.36
N ARG A 75 27.08 -7.15 -9.54
CA ARG A 75 28.21 -6.63 -10.33
C ARG A 75 27.90 -5.24 -10.90
N ALA A 76 26.70 -5.03 -11.44
CA ALA A 76 26.26 -3.71 -11.91
C ALA A 76 26.27 -2.66 -10.78
N LEU A 77 25.76 -3.00 -9.59
CA LEU A 77 25.78 -2.10 -8.42
C LEU A 77 27.20 -1.84 -7.88
N ILE A 78 28.08 -2.85 -7.88
CA ILE A 78 29.50 -2.68 -7.52
C ILE A 78 30.23 -1.79 -8.53
N LYS A 79 29.95 -1.93 -9.83
CA LYS A 79 30.51 -1.07 -10.89
C LYS A 79 30.02 0.38 -10.79
N LEU A 80 28.79 0.60 -10.33
CA LEU A 80 28.21 1.94 -10.15
C LEU A 80 28.69 2.65 -8.88
N PHE A 81 28.75 1.94 -7.75
CA PHE A 81 28.89 2.54 -6.41
C PHE A 81 30.08 2.01 -5.58
N GLY A 82 30.78 0.97 -6.04
CA GLY A 82 31.77 0.24 -5.23
C GLY A 82 32.97 1.09 -4.80
N LEU A 83 33.42 2.03 -5.63
CA LEU A 83 34.52 2.94 -5.30
C LEU A 83 34.11 3.97 -4.22
N GLU A 84 32.92 4.57 -4.34
CA GLU A 84 32.36 5.49 -3.33
C GLU A 84 32.25 4.77 -1.97
N PHE A 85 31.75 3.53 -1.97
CA PHE A 85 31.67 2.70 -0.77
C PHE A 85 33.05 2.33 -0.18
N ALA A 86 33.99 1.93 -1.02
CA ALA A 86 35.34 1.56 -0.58
C ALA A 86 36.06 2.75 0.08
N LEU A 87 35.89 3.97 -0.45
CA LEU A 87 36.46 5.19 0.12
C LEU A 87 35.86 5.52 1.51
N TYR A 88 34.56 5.33 1.73
CA TYR A 88 33.98 5.46 3.07
C TYR A 88 34.60 4.46 4.06
N GLY A 89 34.78 3.20 3.65
CA GLY A 89 35.43 2.17 4.46
C GLY A 89 36.89 2.50 4.81
N LEU A 90 37.65 2.98 3.81
CA LEU A 90 39.05 3.40 3.94
C LEU A 90 39.23 4.52 4.97
N VAL A 91 38.33 5.50 4.98
CA VAL A 91 38.34 6.62 5.95
C VAL A 91 37.81 6.20 7.31
N TYR A 92 36.77 5.36 7.36
CA TYR A 92 36.10 5.01 8.61
C TYR A 92 36.93 4.09 9.51
N PHE A 93 37.63 3.10 8.94
CA PHE A 93 38.45 2.14 9.69
C PHE A 93 39.54 2.76 10.59
N PRO A 94 40.48 3.60 10.09
CA PRO A 94 41.53 4.18 10.93
C PRO A 94 40.95 5.13 11.99
N LEU A 95 39.87 5.86 11.68
CA LEU A 95 39.19 6.72 12.64
C LEU A 95 38.57 5.90 13.78
N ASP A 96 37.76 4.89 13.48
CA ASP A 96 37.14 4.02 14.48
C ASP A 96 38.17 3.26 15.33
N LEU A 97 39.29 2.84 14.74
CA LEU A 97 40.38 2.18 15.46
C LEU A 97 41.12 3.13 16.42
N VAL A 98 41.47 4.35 15.98
CA VAL A 98 42.10 5.37 16.83
C VAL A 98 41.16 5.79 17.97
N ILE A 99 39.88 6.02 17.65
CA ILE A 99 38.84 6.39 18.62
C ILE A 99 38.61 5.29 19.67
N ALA A 100 38.75 4.01 19.30
CA ALA A 100 38.59 2.90 20.23
C ALA A 100 39.81 2.67 21.14
N LEU A 101 41.02 2.96 20.65
CA LEU A 101 42.28 2.67 21.38
C LEU A 101 42.78 3.83 22.24
N VAL A 102 42.67 5.09 21.77
CA VAL A 102 43.26 6.24 22.47
C VAL A 102 42.65 6.45 23.87
N PRO A 103 41.32 6.50 24.07
CA PRO A 103 40.74 6.73 25.40
C PRO A 103 41.20 5.73 26.49
N PRO A 104 41.15 4.39 26.31
CA PRO A 104 41.58 3.46 27.37
C PRO A 104 43.09 3.47 27.61
N ILE A 105 43.92 3.69 26.58
CA ILE A 105 45.40 3.75 26.73
C ILE A 105 45.80 4.93 27.61
N PHE A 106 45.30 6.14 27.29
CA PHE A 106 45.62 7.34 28.05
C PHE A 106 44.84 7.43 29.37
N LEU A 107 43.68 6.77 29.51
CA LEU A 107 42.97 6.72 30.80
C LEU A 107 43.81 6.05 31.89
N LYS A 108 44.58 5.01 31.54
CA LYS A 108 45.55 4.41 32.47
C LYS A 108 46.55 5.47 32.98
N GLN A 109 47.23 6.16 32.05
CA GLN A 109 48.22 7.19 32.36
C GLN A 109 47.64 8.38 33.16
N TYR A 110 46.38 8.75 32.90
CA TYR A 110 45.67 9.77 33.67
C TYR A 110 45.37 9.33 35.11
N LEU A 111 45.05 8.04 35.32
CA LEU A 111 44.79 7.48 36.65
C LEU A 111 46.08 7.22 37.44
N ASP A 112 47.20 6.93 36.77
CA ASP A 112 48.50 6.70 37.40
C ASP A 112 48.98 7.93 38.23
N TYR A 113 48.52 9.15 37.91
CA TYR A 113 48.77 10.38 38.69
C TYR A 113 48.06 10.43 40.04
N PHE A 114 46.95 9.70 40.20
CA PHE A 114 46.20 9.64 41.46
C PHE A 114 46.67 8.50 42.39
N LEU A 115 47.67 7.71 41.97
CA LEU A 115 48.29 6.67 42.81
C LEU A 115 49.34 7.29 43.77
N PRO A 116 49.42 6.84 45.04
CA PRO A 116 50.36 7.40 46.03
C PRO A 116 51.85 7.24 45.70
N ASN A 117 52.18 6.38 44.74
CA ASN A 117 53.54 6.08 44.28
C ASN A 117 53.65 6.25 42.75
N GLY A 118 52.77 7.05 42.14
CA GLY A 118 52.68 7.22 40.70
C GLY A 118 53.93 7.90 40.10
N PRO A 119 54.47 7.42 38.97
CA PRO A 119 55.59 8.09 38.29
C PRO A 119 55.26 9.42 37.56
N PRO A 120 54.02 9.76 37.13
CA PRO A 120 53.85 10.89 36.22
C PRO A 120 53.81 12.25 36.92
N THR A 121 54.54 13.22 36.37
CA THR A 121 54.37 14.63 36.70
C THR A 121 52.96 15.09 36.33
N MET A 122 52.40 16.12 37.00
CA MET A 122 51.10 16.73 36.64
C MET A 122 50.97 17.07 35.13
N LYS A 123 52.09 17.39 34.47
CA LYS A 123 52.16 17.63 33.01
C LYS A 123 51.75 16.41 32.18
N GLU A 124 52.18 15.21 32.56
CA GLU A 124 51.86 13.96 31.85
C GLU A 124 50.39 13.59 32.02
N ALA A 125 49.84 13.77 33.23
CA ALA A 125 48.40 13.64 33.48
C ALA A 125 47.58 14.63 32.63
N ALA A 126 48.05 15.88 32.50
CA ALA A 126 47.43 16.88 31.63
C ALA A 126 47.48 16.47 30.14
N PHE A 127 48.60 15.93 29.65
CA PHE A 127 48.71 15.42 28.29
C PHE A 127 47.79 14.21 28.05
N ALA A 128 47.76 13.24 28.97
CA ALA A 128 46.87 12.08 28.88
C ALA A 128 45.39 12.50 28.84
N GLY A 129 44.99 13.44 29.71
CA GLY A 129 43.66 14.04 29.69
C GLY A 129 43.33 14.75 28.38
N LEU A 130 44.28 15.49 27.82
CA LEU A 130 44.13 16.17 26.52
C LEU A 130 43.94 15.19 25.36
N PHE A 131 44.69 14.09 25.30
CA PHE A 131 44.52 13.06 24.26
C PHE A 131 43.16 12.34 24.36
N ILE A 132 42.65 12.08 25.56
CA ILE A 132 41.29 11.56 25.77
C ILE A 132 40.25 12.55 25.23
N VAL A 133 40.31 13.81 25.63
CA VAL A 133 39.35 14.84 25.17
C VAL A 133 39.42 15.06 23.66
N LEU A 134 40.63 15.10 23.08
CA LEU A 134 40.83 15.29 21.64
C LEU A 134 40.30 14.11 20.80
N SER A 135 40.52 12.86 21.25
CA SER A 135 39.98 11.67 20.56
C SER A 135 38.46 11.57 20.71
N VAL A 136 37.91 11.94 21.87
CA VAL A 136 36.46 12.10 22.08
C VAL A 136 35.87 13.15 21.14
N PHE A 137 36.49 14.33 21.02
CA PHE A 137 36.04 15.39 20.13
C PHE A 137 36.12 14.97 18.64
N LEU A 138 37.20 14.30 18.24
CA LEU A 138 37.35 13.72 16.90
C LEU A 138 36.25 12.69 16.60
N ARG A 139 35.83 11.88 17.59
CA ARG A 139 34.66 10.99 17.46
C ARG A 139 33.38 11.78 17.18
N VAL A 140 33.10 12.83 17.95
CA VAL A 140 31.89 13.66 17.75
C VAL A 140 31.84 14.24 16.33
N LEU A 141 32.96 14.81 15.87
CA LEU A 141 33.08 15.39 14.52
C LEU A 141 32.83 14.37 13.40
N THR A 142 33.40 13.17 13.52
CA THR A 142 33.44 12.20 12.39
C THR A 142 32.26 11.23 12.39
N PHE A 143 31.80 10.76 13.55
CA PHE A 143 30.85 9.65 13.66
C PHE A 143 29.48 9.96 13.03
N ASN A 144 28.85 11.06 13.46
CA ASN A 144 27.52 11.45 12.98
C ASN A 144 27.54 11.87 11.50
N PHE A 145 28.66 12.44 11.02
CA PHE A 145 28.87 12.74 9.61
C PHE A 145 28.94 11.47 8.76
N MET A 146 29.81 10.50 9.13
CA MET A 146 29.96 9.24 8.39
C MET A 146 28.67 8.41 8.38
N LEU A 147 27.90 8.40 9.47
CA LEU A 147 26.59 7.74 9.50
C LEU A 147 25.57 8.40 8.57
N LEU A 148 25.57 9.73 8.41
CA LEU A 148 24.74 10.38 7.39
C LEU A 148 25.17 9.99 5.99
N GLN A 149 26.48 9.97 5.67
CA GLN A 149 26.95 9.59 4.34
C GLN A 149 26.58 8.14 3.99
N LEU A 150 26.83 7.18 4.89
CA LEU A 150 26.46 5.77 4.69
C LEU A 150 24.94 5.55 4.60
N SER A 151 24.13 6.36 5.28
CA SER A 151 22.67 6.36 5.14
C SER A 151 22.24 6.91 3.78
N SER A 152 22.88 7.99 3.33
CA SER A 152 22.63 8.61 2.02
C SER A 152 23.02 7.67 0.87
N PHE A 153 24.11 6.92 1.03
CA PHE A 153 24.56 5.87 0.11
C PHE A 153 23.53 4.72 0.00
N GLY A 154 22.96 4.26 1.12
CA GLY A 154 21.88 3.27 1.10
C GLY A 154 20.63 3.75 0.35
N MET A 155 20.32 5.04 0.48
CA MET A 155 19.25 5.66 -0.29
C MET A 155 19.58 5.78 -1.79
N LYS A 156 20.82 6.14 -2.18
CA LYS A 156 21.27 6.11 -3.60
C LYS A 156 21.06 4.73 -4.23
N MET A 157 21.46 3.66 -3.52
CA MET A 157 21.23 2.26 -3.90
C MET A 157 19.74 1.95 -4.07
N ARG A 158 18.89 2.30 -3.10
CA ARG A 158 17.44 2.09 -3.15
C ARG A 158 16.79 2.78 -4.35
N ILE A 159 17.09 4.06 -4.56
CA ILE A 159 16.55 4.87 -5.67
C ILE A 159 16.86 4.20 -7.01
N ALA A 160 18.13 3.88 -7.27
CA ALA A 160 18.55 3.24 -8.51
C ALA A 160 17.82 1.89 -8.75
N CYS A 161 17.73 1.06 -7.71
CA CYS A 161 17.05 -0.24 -7.79
C CYS A 161 15.54 -0.09 -8.06
N CYS A 162 14.85 0.81 -7.38
CA CYS A 162 13.41 1.03 -7.59
C CYS A 162 13.11 1.56 -9.00
N SER A 163 13.91 2.50 -9.52
CA SER A 163 13.77 2.96 -10.91
C SER A 163 14.03 1.84 -11.91
N LEU A 164 15.06 1.00 -11.71
CA LEU A 164 15.32 -0.16 -12.58
C LEU A 164 14.16 -1.17 -12.56
N VAL A 165 13.64 -1.52 -11.38
CA VAL A 165 12.49 -2.43 -11.21
C VAL A 165 11.26 -1.88 -11.92
N TYR A 166 10.95 -0.60 -11.74
CA TYR A 166 9.81 0.04 -12.40
C TYR A 166 9.97 0.08 -13.93
N ARG A 167 11.18 0.34 -14.43
CA ARG A 167 11.48 0.32 -15.88
C ARG A 167 11.45 -1.08 -16.48
N LYS A 168 11.83 -2.14 -15.73
CA LYS A 168 11.67 -3.54 -16.17
C LYS A 168 10.19 -3.94 -16.14
N LEU A 169 9.41 -3.51 -15.15
CA LEU A 169 7.95 -3.72 -15.05
C LEU A 169 7.22 -3.20 -16.29
N LEU A 170 7.49 -1.96 -16.70
CA LEU A 170 6.96 -1.39 -17.95
C LEU A 170 7.34 -2.21 -19.21
N LYS A 171 8.31 -3.14 -19.12
CA LYS A 171 8.80 -4.03 -20.19
C LYS A 171 8.46 -5.53 -19.96
N LEU A 172 7.72 -5.91 -18.90
CA LEU A 172 7.31 -7.31 -18.63
C LEU A 172 6.11 -7.75 -19.49
N LYS A 173 6.20 -8.88 -20.18
CA LYS A 173 5.08 -9.51 -20.90
C LYS A 173 3.88 -9.74 -19.98
N THR A 174 2.66 -9.47 -20.44
CA THR A 174 1.43 -9.63 -19.64
C THR A 174 1.26 -11.04 -19.06
N SER A 175 1.65 -12.09 -19.79
CA SER A 175 1.65 -13.49 -19.29
C SER A 175 2.68 -13.79 -18.18
N THR A 176 3.66 -12.91 -17.95
CA THR A 176 4.54 -12.94 -16.78
C THR A 176 3.94 -12.11 -15.65
N VAL A 177 3.34 -10.96 -15.95
CA VAL A 177 2.65 -10.11 -14.94
C VAL A 177 1.51 -10.86 -14.27
N GLN A 178 0.72 -11.64 -15.01
CA GLN A 178 -0.32 -12.51 -14.46
C GLN A 178 0.19 -13.58 -13.48
N LYS A 179 1.49 -13.88 -13.46
CA LYS A 179 2.12 -14.80 -12.48
C LYS A 179 2.70 -14.08 -11.25
N ILE A 180 2.92 -12.78 -11.34
CA ILE A 180 3.52 -11.95 -10.28
C ILE A 180 2.42 -11.06 -9.72
N THR A 181 1.85 -11.45 -8.59
CA THR A 181 0.77 -10.67 -7.97
C THR A 181 1.21 -9.24 -7.66
N LEU A 182 0.34 -8.26 -7.88
CA LEU A 182 0.60 -6.84 -7.62
C LEU A 182 1.18 -6.60 -6.21
N GLY A 183 0.67 -7.33 -5.21
CA GLY A 183 1.18 -7.28 -3.84
C GLY A 183 2.67 -7.62 -3.72
N GLN A 184 3.21 -8.56 -4.50
CA GLN A 184 4.65 -8.87 -4.50
C GLN A 184 5.49 -7.74 -5.09
N ILE A 185 4.99 -7.06 -6.14
CA ILE A 185 5.67 -5.91 -6.75
C ILE A 185 5.71 -4.74 -5.76
N VAL A 186 4.58 -4.46 -5.10
CA VAL A 186 4.51 -3.42 -4.06
C VAL A 186 5.40 -3.77 -2.87
N ASN A 187 5.40 -5.04 -2.40
CA ASN A 187 6.24 -5.51 -1.29
C ASN A 187 7.74 -5.38 -1.59
N LEU A 188 8.17 -5.68 -2.82
CA LEU A 188 9.55 -5.53 -3.29
C LEU A 188 10.01 -4.06 -3.23
N LEU A 189 9.17 -3.13 -3.71
CA LEU A 189 9.46 -1.69 -3.69
C LEU A 189 9.32 -1.06 -2.29
N SER A 190 8.41 -1.58 -1.45
CA SER A 190 8.10 -1.00 -0.14
C SER A 190 8.99 -1.52 0.98
N ASN A 191 9.18 -2.84 1.10
CA ASN A 191 9.78 -3.47 2.28
C ASN A 191 11.17 -4.05 2.02
N ASP A 192 11.48 -4.43 0.77
CA ASP A 192 12.77 -5.03 0.42
C ASP A 192 13.78 -3.97 -0.02
N ALA A 193 13.37 -3.04 -0.89
CA ALA A 193 14.22 -1.91 -1.28
C ALA A 193 14.58 -1.02 -0.07
N GLU A 194 13.67 -0.82 0.90
CA GLU A 194 13.93 -0.10 2.16
C GLU A 194 14.90 -0.81 3.12
N ARG A 195 15.37 -2.03 2.80
CA ARG A 195 16.46 -2.67 3.57
C ARG A 195 17.81 -2.01 3.27
N PHE A 196 18.03 -1.47 2.07
CA PHE A 196 19.29 -0.79 1.71
C PHE A 196 19.56 0.41 2.63
N ASP A 197 18.54 1.26 2.83
CA ASP A 197 18.52 2.38 3.78
C ASP A 197 18.98 2.01 5.21
N LYS A 198 18.83 0.74 5.61
CA LYS A 198 19.11 0.23 6.96
C LYS A 198 20.42 -0.57 7.05
N VAL A 199 20.92 -1.15 5.96
CA VAL A 199 22.08 -2.07 5.97
C VAL A 199 23.42 -1.33 5.88
N PHE A 200 23.57 -0.37 4.96
CA PHE A 200 24.88 0.23 4.67
C PHE A 200 25.58 0.94 5.85
N PRO A 201 24.88 1.61 6.79
CA PRO A 201 25.50 2.15 8.01
C PRO A 201 26.21 1.12 8.90
N PHE A 202 25.89 -0.17 8.77
CA PHE A 202 26.52 -1.25 9.54
C PHE A 202 27.44 -2.15 8.71
N LEU A 203 27.41 -2.05 7.37
CA LEU A 203 28.06 -3.04 6.50
C LEU A 203 29.59 -3.06 6.65
N HIS A 204 30.25 -1.91 6.82
CA HIS A 204 31.71 -1.90 7.10
C HIS A 204 32.06 -2.46 8.49
N LEU A 205 31.15 -2.41 9.48
CA LEU A 205 31.43 -2.95 10.82
C LEU A 205 31.64 -4.47 10.80
N THR A 206 31.15 -5.17 9.76
CA THR A 206 31.33 -6.62 9.61
C THR A 206 32.80 -7.04 9.47
N TRP A 207 33.64 -6.22 8.82
CA TRP A 207 35.08 -6.49 8.65
C TRP A 207 35.95 -5.66 9.61
N ILE A 208 35.51 -4.45 9.99
CA ILE A 208 36.20 -3.62 10.97
C ILE A 208 36.19 -4.28 12.36
N SER A 209 35.08 -4.90 12.78
CA SER A 209 34.96 -5.44 14.14
C SER A 209 35.90 -6.62 14.43
N PRO A 210 36.05 -7.63 13.56
CA PRO A 210 37.06 -8.69 13.74
C PRO A 210 38.49 -8.13 13.85
N VAL A 211 38.88 -7.20 12.97
CA VAL A 211 40.21 -6.57 13.01
C VAL A 211 40.40 -5.78 14.32
N LYS A 212 39.39 -5.01 14.74
CA LYS A 212 39.40 -4.28 16.02
C LYS A 212 39.52 -5.21 17.23
N ILE A 213 38.82 -6.34 17.23
CA ILE A 213 38.94 -7.37 18.29
C ILE A 213 40.36 -7.95 18.33
N ILE A 214 40.98 -8.24 17.18
CA ILE A 214 42.36 -8.75 17.12
C ILE A 214 43.37 -7.71 17.63
N VAL A 215 43.24 -6.44 17.25
CA VAL A 215 44.16 -5.37 17.68
C VAL A 215 44.00 -5.06 19.18
N VAL A 216 42.78 -4.89 19.67
CA VAL A 216 42.48 -4.70 21.11
C VAL A 216 42.94 -5.93 21.91
N GLY A 217 42.69 -7.14 21.39
CA GLY A 217 43.11 -8.38 22.04
C GLY A 217 44.63 -8.48 22.17
N ARG A 218 45.38 -8.20 21.10
CA ARG A 218 46.85 -8.15 21.15
C ARG A 218 47.34 -7.13 22.18
N TYR A 219 46.76 -5.93 22.22
CA TYR A 219 47.10 -4.90 23.20
C TYR A 219 46.85 -5.38 24.64
N LEU A 220 45.70 -6.02 24.92
CA LEU A 220 45.37 -6.55 26.24
C LEU A 220 46.29 -7.70 26.66
N VAL A 221 46.67 -8.61 25.76
CA VAL A 221 47.65 -9.68 26.06
C VAL A 221 49.04 -9.09 26.33
N MET A 222 49.45 -8.05 25.60
CA MET A 222 50.71 -7.35 25.86
C MET A 222 50.71 -6.54 27.16
N THR A 223 49.54 -6.19 27.70
CA THR A 223 49.40 -5.38 28.93
C THR A 223 49.14 -6.21 30.18
N TYR A 224 48.42 -7.34 30.08
CA TYR A 224 47.96 -8.16 31.20
C TYR A 224 48.33 -9.65 31.08
N GLY A 225 49.14 -10.02 30.08
CA GLY A 225 49.56 -11.40 29.83
C GLY A 225 48.43 -12.33 29.40
N TYR A 226 48.60 -13.62 29.64
CA TYR A 226 47.66 -14.67 29.22
C TYR A 226 46.28 -14.57 29.88
N TYR A 227 46.16 -13.92 31.05
CA TYR A 227 44.87 -13.69 31.72
C TYR A 227 43.86 -12.94 30.84
N ALA A 228 44.35 -12.03 29.97
CA ALA A 228 43.50 -11.32 29.01
C ALA A 228 42.76 -12.27 28.05
N ILE A 229 43.34 -13.42 27.71
CA ILE A 229 42.75 -14.40 26.79
C ILE A 229 41.45 -14.97 27.38
N GLY A 230 41.44 -15.30 28.67
CA GLY A 230 40.23 -15.75 29.37
C GLY A 230 39.10 -14.71 29.32
N GLY A 231 39.44 -13.43 29.46
CA GLY A 231 38.49 -12.32 29.31
C GLY A 231 37.93 -12.16 27.89
N MET A 232 38.65 -12.62 26.85
CA MET A 232 38.21 -12.55 25.45
C MET A 232 37.34 -13.73 25.01
N VAL A 233 37.49 -14.91 25.64
CA VAL A 233 36.65 -16.08 25.35
C VAL A 233 35.16 -15.78 25.54
N VAL A 234 34.80 -15.02 26.59
CA VAL A 234 33.40 -14.72 26.91
C VAL A 234 32.72 -13.85 25.82
N PRO A 235 33.26 -12.70 25.39
CA PRO A 235 32.73 -11.96 24.23
C PRO A 235 32.63 -12.79 22.94
N VAL A 236 33.63 -13.64 22.64
CA VAL A 236 33.61 -14.49 21.45
C VAL A 236 32.48 -15.53 21.52
N LEU A 237 32.29 -16.17 22.67
CA LEU A 237 31.19 -17.12 22.89
C LEU A 237 29.82 -16.42 22.79
N CYS A 238 29.70 -15.20 23.32
CA CYS A 238 28.50 -14.37 23.15
C CYS A 238 28.24 -14.01 21.67
N ILE A 239 29.26 -13.74 20.86
CA ILE A 239 29.11 -13.51 19.41
C ILE A 239 28.60 -14.78 18.71
N LEU A 240 29.15 -15.95 19.04
CA LEU A 240 28.70 -17.23 18.49
C LEU A 240 27.23 -17.53 18.85
N LEU A 241 26.83 -17.31 20.11
CA LEU A 241 25.45 -17.44 20.56
C LEU A 241 24.50 -16.51 19.79
N ASN A 242 24.89 -15.23 19.61
CA ASN A 242 24.12 -14.26 18.83
C ASN A 242 23.95 -14.67 17.36
N ILE A 243 24.96 -15.31 16.74
CA ILE A 243 24.85 -15.85 15.37
C ILE A 243 23.82 -16.99 15.29
N LEU A 244 23.80 -17.90 16.27
CA LEU A 244 22.81 -18.99 16.34
C LEU A 244 21.39 -18.46 16.50
N VAL A 245 21.19 -17.52 17.44
CA VAL A 245 19.89 -16.85 17.66
C VAL A 245 19.46 -16.09 16.41
N SER A 246 20.36 -15.34 15.77
CA SER A 246 20.07 -14.59 14.53
C SER A 246 19.65 -15.49 13.36
N LYS A 247 20.29 -16.67 13.19
CA LYS A 247 19.87 -17.66 12.19
C LYS A 247 18.44 -18.16 12.45
N LYS A 248 18.08 -18.45 13.71
CA LYS A 248 16.72 -18.90 14.06
C LYS A 248 15.67 -17.80 13.86
N ILE A 249 15.98 -16.56 14.23
CA ILE A 249 15.13 -15.38 13.97
C ILE A 249 14.91 -15.20 12.47
N SER A 250 15.96 -15.29 11.65
CA SER A 250 15.89 -15.13 10.20
C SER A 250 14.98 -16.19 9.55
N SER A 251 15.17 -17.48 9.91
CA SER A 251 14.33 -18.59 9.44
C SER A 251 12.86 -18.41 9.81
N THR A 252 12.57 -18.03 11.06
CA THR A 252 11.20 -17.78 11.54
C THR A 252 10.58 -16.58 10.80
N ARG A 253 11.33 -15.51 10.56
CA ARG A 253 10.87 -14.33 9.83
C ARG A 253 10.51 -14.64 8.37
N GLN A 254 11.26 -15.52 7.71
CA GLN A 254 10.94 -15.96 6.34
C GLN A 254 9.65 -16.78 6.29
N PHE A 255 9.39 -17.63 7.29
CA PHE A 255 8.13 -18.35 7.42
C PHE A 255 6.93 -17.38 7.60
N VAL A 256 7.05 -16.43 8.53
CA VAL A 256 6.00 -15.41 8.80
C VAL A 256 5.68 -14.56 7.56
N ALA A 257 6.69 -14.18 6.77
CA ALA A 257 6.49 -13.36 5.56
C ALA A 257 5.55 -14.03 4.54
N VAL A 258 5.80 -15.30 4.19
CA VAL A 258 4.99 -16.03 3.18
C VAL A 258 3.54 -16.23 3.65
N THR A 259 3.33 -16.42 4.96
CA THR A 259 1.99 -16.55 5.54
C THR A 259 1.24 -15.20 5.53
N SER A 260 1.93 -14.09 5.82
CA SER A 260 1.31 -12.75 5.75
C SER A 260 0.91 -12.35 4.33
N ASP A 261 1.73 -12.66 3.30
CA ASP A 261 1.37 -12.39 1.90
C ASP A 261 0.08 -13.12 1.49
N SER A 262 -0.11 -14.36 1.98
CA SER A 262 -1.32 -15.15 1.74
C SER A 262 -2.56 -14.53 2.39
N ARG A 263 -2.45 -14.08 3.65
CA ARG A 263 -3.51 -13.35 4.37
C ARG A 263 -3.87 -12.02 3.69
N ILE A 264 -2.89 -11.27 3.18
CA ILE A 264 -3.13 -9.98 2.50
C ILE A 264 -3.94 -10.18 1.20
N ARG A 265 -3.65 -11.24 0.43
CA ARG A 265 -4.46 -11.61 -0.74
C ARG A 265 -5.91 -11.94 -0.37
N LEU A 266 -6.13 -12.70 0.69
CA LEU A 266 -7.48 -13.01 1.17
C LEU A 266 -8.25 -11.74 1.56
N LEU A 267 -7.63 -10.88 2.37
CA LEU A 267 -8.25 -9.61 2.80
C LEU A 267 -8.55 -8.68 1.62
N SER A 268 -7.67 -8.60 0.61
CA SER A 268 -7.96 -7.81 -0.60
C SER A 268 -9.18 -8.32 -1.36
N ASN A 269 -9.43 -9.63 -1.39
CA ASN A 269 -10.59 -10.22 -2.04
C ASN A 269 -11.88 -9.99 -1.24
N ILE A 270 -11.80 -10.07 0.09
CA ILE A 270 -12.91 -9.71 1.00
C ILE A 270 -13.30 -8.24 0.82
N ILE A 271 -12.32 -7.33 0.76
CA ILE A 271 -12.56 -5.88 0.56
C ILE A 271 -13.19 -5.62 -0.81
N ASN A 272 -12.66 -6.21 -1.89
CA ASN A 272 -13.23 -6.06 -3.24
C ASN A 272 -14.68 -6.58 -3.33
N GLY A 273 -15.04 -7.62 -2.56
CA GLY A 273 -16.38 -8.23 -2.57
C GLY A 273 -17.30 -7.79 -1.43
N ILE A 274 -16.94 -6.77 -0.65
CA ILE A 274 -17.56 -6.50 0.67
C ILE A 274 -19.08 -6.27 0.62
N ASN A 275 -19.59 -5.62 -0.43
CA ASN A 275 -21.03 -5.38 -0.61
C ASN A 275 -21.79 -6.69 -0.80
N ALA A 276 -21.26 -7.62 -1.61
CA ALA A 276 -21.85 -8.94 -1.80
C ALA A 276 -21.80 -9.77 -0.51
N ILE A 277 -20.69 -9.73 0.23
CA ILE A 277 -20.56 -10.42 1.53
C ILE A 277 -21.66 -9.94 2.51
N LYS A 278 -21.91 -8.62 2.60
CA LYS A 278 -22.98 -8.04 3.42
C LYS A 278 -24.38 -8.47 2.94
N MET A 279 -24.65 -8.39 1.63
CA MET A 279 -25.94 -8.81 1.07
C MET A 279 -26.24 -10.29 1.30
N PHE A 280 -25.23 -11.16 1.26
CA PHE A 280 -25.38 -12.59 1.54
C PHE A 280 -25.30 -12.96 3.03
N THR A 281 -25.05 -12.01 3.95
CA THR A 281 -24.81 -12.25 5.39
C THR A 281 -23.64 -13.20 5.69
N TRP A 282 -22.55 -13.06 4.92
CA TRP A 282 -21.38 -13.94 4.95
C TRP A 282 -20.23 -13.42 5.83
N GLU A 283 -20.43 -12.38 6.63
CA GLU A 283 -19.39 -11.75 7.44
C GLU A 283 -18.75 -12.73 8.44
N LYS A 284 -19.55 -13.62 9.04
CA LYS A 284 -19.08 -14.62 10.03
C LYS A 284 -18.18 -15.70 9.40
N PRO A 285 -18.57 -16.41 8.30
CA PRO A 285 -17.68 -17.30 7.58
C PRO A 285 -16.37 -16.65 7.15
N PHE A 286 -16.40 -15.44 6.59
CA PHE A 286 -15.17 -14.78 6.14
C PHE A 286 -14.28 -14.33 7.30
N ALA A 287 -14.84 -13.93 8.45
CA ALA A 287 -14.05 -13.68 9.66
C ALA A 287 -13.37 -14.96 10.19
N ALA A 288 -14.10 -16.07 10.29
CA ALA A 288 -13.54 -17.37 10.69
C ALA A 288 -12.46 -17.85 9.71
N LEU A 289 -12.67 -17.67 8.40
CA LEU A 289 -11.72 -18.04 7.35
C LEU A 289 -10.46 -17.16 7.40
N VAL A 290 -10.56 -15.87 7.72
CA VAL A 290 -9.40 -14.99 7.99
C VAL A 290 -8.59 -15.50 9.19
N ASP A 291 -9.24 -15.99 10.24
CA ASP A 291 -8.57 -16.55 11.42
C ASP A 291 -7.92 -17.91 11.16
N ILE A 292 -8.55 -18.79 10.39
CA ILE A 292 -7.96 -20.04 9.89
C ILE A 292 -6.76 -19.74 8.96
N ALA A 293 -6.87 -18.72 8.10
CA ALA A 293 -5.82 -18.29 7.18
C ALA A 293 -4.57 -17.70 7.88
N ARG A 294 -4.60 -17.50 9.21
CA ARG A 294 -3.38 -17.22 10.00
C ARG A 294 -2.39 -18.40 9.99
N ASN A 295 -2.86 -19.62 9.68
CA ASN A 295 -2.12 -20.87 9.93
C ASN A 295 -1.74 -21.69 8.67
N VAL A 296 -2.20 -21.33 7.46
CA VAL A 296 -2.12 -22.21 6.27
C VAL A 296 -1.39 -21.54 5.09
N LYS A 297 -0.58 -22.32 4.36
CA LYS A 297 0.05 -21.93 3.08
C LYS A 297 -0.71 -22.49 1.88
N TRP A 298 -0.67 -21.75 0.77
CA TRP A 298 -1.27 -22.14 -0.50
C TRP A 298 -0.25 -22.08 -1.64
N ASP A 299 -0.31 -23.05 -2.54
CA ASP A 299 0.47 -23.09 -3.79
C ASP A 299 -0.45 -22.91 -5.02
N ALA A 300 0.11 -22.60 -6.18
CA ALA A 300 -0.64 -22.32 -7.41
C ALA A 300 0.17 -22.56 -8.70
N SER A 301 -0.17 -23.59 -9.47
CA SER A 301 0.21 -23.70 -10.89
C SER A 301 -0.74 -24.59 -11.69
N LEU A 302 -1.09 -24.16 -12.90
CA LEU A 302 -1.35 -24.94 -14.13
C LEU A 302 -1.90 -24.01 -15.24
N PRO A 303 -1.39 -24.04 -16.49
CA PRO A 303 -1.89 -23.21 -17.59
C PRO A 303 -2.75 -24.00 -18.60
N ASN A 304 -3.84 -23.37 -19.08
CA ASN A 304 -4.65 -23.87 -20.20
C ASN A 304 -4.46 -23.03 -21.48
N TYR A 305 -4.63 -23.63 -22.66
CA TYR A 305 -4.46 -22.99 -23.97
C TYR A 305 -5.78 -22.51 -24.58
N VAL A 306 -5.88 -21.22 -24.94
CA VAL A 306 -7.15 -20.56 -25.30
C VAL A 306 -7.42 -20.47 -26.81
N LEU A 307 -6.39 -20.29 -27.66
CA LEU A 307 -6.52 -20.15 -29.12
C LEU A 307 -5.87 -21.32 -29.85
N LYS A 308 -6.46 -21.76 -30.97
CA LYS A 308 -5.98 -22.88 -31.80
C LYS A 308 -6.29 -22.61 -33.27
N ASP A 309 -5.31 -22.77 -34.16
CA ASP A 309 -5.46 -22.74 -35.63
C ASP A 309 -6.17 -21.49 -36.21
N ALA A 310 -6.13 -20.36 -35.50
CA ALA A 310 -6.81 -19.13 -35.88
C ALA A 310 -6.07 -18.37 -37.01
N THR A 311 -6.73 -18.17 -38.16
CA THR A 311 -6.17 -17.45 -39.32
C THR A 311 -7.15 -16.41 -39.84
N PHE A 312 -6.72 -15.16 -39.98
CA PHE A 312 -7.47 -14.11 -40.67
C PHE A 312 -6.54 -13.04 -41.27
N LYS A 313 -7.10 -12.10 -42.04
CA LYS A 313 -6.41 -10.93 -42.59
C LYS A 313 -7.36 -9.74 -42.66
N ALA A 314 -6.87 -8.54 -42.37
CA ALA A 314 -7.56 -7.26 -42.55
C ALA A 314 -6.70 -6.30 -43.38
N LYS A 315 -7.30 -5.23 -43.91
CA LYS A 315 -6.70 -4.17 -44.73
C LYS A 315 -6.88 -2.80 -44.06
N SER A 316 -6.25 -1.77 -44.62
CA SER A 316 -6.64 -0.38 -44.33
C SER A 316 -8.05 -0.12 -44.86
N SER A 317 -8.79 0.77 -44.19
CA SER A 317 -10.15 1.17 -44.59
C SER A 317 -11.11 -0.02 -44.66
N GLU A 318 -11.04 -0.89 -43.65
CA GLU A 318 -11.87 -2.10 -43.47
C GLU A 318 -12.30 -2.16 -41.99
N LEU A 319 -13.62 -2.16 -41.75
CA LEU A 319 -14.23 -2.35 -40.43
C LEU A 319 -14.56 -3.84 -40.25
N VAL A 320 -13.83 -4.50 -39.34
CA VAL A 320 -13.91 -5.94 -39.07
C VAL A 320 -14.54 -6.18 -37.71
N ALA A 321 -15.72 -6.80 -37.68
CA ALA A 321 -16.32 -7.26 -36.43
C ALA A 321 -15.79 -8.64 -36.00
N VAL A 322 -15.62 -8.84 -34.69
CA VAL A 322 -15.26 -10.12 -34.07
C VAL A 322 -16.34 -10.53 -33.07
N ILE A 323 -17.01 -11.64 -33.36
CA ILE A 323 -18.14 -12.18 -32.58
C ILE A 323 -17.84 -13.60 -32.08
N GLY A 324 -18.65 -14.09 -31.14
CA GLY A 324 -18.51 -15.43 -30.57
C GLY A 324 -18.88 -15.49 -29.08
N THR A 325 -18.98 -16.70 -28.55
CA THR A 325 -19.43 -16.96 -27.17
C THR A 325 -18.51 -16.36 -26.09
N ALA A 326 -19.00 -16.27 -24.85
CA ALA A 326 -18.18 -15.86 -23.71
C ALA A 326 -17.03 -16.87 -23.50
N GLY A 327 -15.81 -16.37 -23.31
CA GLY A 327 -14.61 -17.21 -23.18
C GLY A 327 -14.04 -17.80 -24.47
N SER A 328 -14.60 -17.51 -25.67
CA SER A 328 -14.10 -18.10 -26.93
C SER A 328 -12.72 -17.62 -27.39
N GLY A 329 -12.15 -16.60 -26.72
CA GLY A 329 -10.81 -16.06 -26.97
C GLY A 329 -10.76 -14.66 -27.64
N LYS A 330 -11.88 -13.91 -27.68
CA LYS A 330 -11.98 -12.64 -28.45
C LYS A 330 -10.94 -11.59 -28.03
N SER A 331 -10.90 -11.22 -26.76
CA SER A 331 -9.88 -10.31 -26.21
C SER A 331 -8.47 -10.91 -26.29
N THR A 332 -8.34 -12.24 -26.19
CA THR A 332 -7.07 -12.96 -26.40
C THR A 332 -6.53 -12.75 -27.82
N LEU A 333 -7.39 -12.69 -28.83
CA LEU A 333 -7.01 -12.39 -30.22
C LEU A 333 -6.46 -10.95 -30.34
N LEU A 334 -7.10 -9.97 -29.71
CA LEU A 334 -6.59 -8.58 -29.68
C LEU A 334 -5.23 -8.49 -28.97
N GLN A 335 -5.08 -9.18 -27.83
CA GLN A 335 -3.81 -9.25 -27.08
C GLN A 335 -2.68 -9.97 -27.84
N VAL A 336 -3.01 -10.86 -28.78
CA VAL A 336 -2.05 -11.43 -29.74
C VAL A 336 -1.67 -10.41 -30.83
N ILE A 337 -2.60 -9.61 -31.34
CA ILE A 337 -2.33 -8.53 -32.31
C ILE A 337 -1.46 -7.42 -31.68
N LEU A 338 -1.71 -7.08 -30.40
CA LEU A 338 -0.86 -6.21 -29.58
C LEU A 338 0.51 -6.80 -29.25
N LYS A 339 0.73 -8.10 -29.51
CA LYS A 339 1.95 -8.89 -29.20
C LYS A 339 2.25 -9.06 -27.70
N GLU A 340 1.26 -8.84 -26.84
CA GLU A 340 1.35 -9.11 -25.39
C GLU A 340 1.33 -10.61 -25.06
N ILE A 341 0.63 -11.39 -25.89
CA ILE A 341 0.60 -12.85 -25.80
C ILE A 341 1.57 -13.45 -26.84
N THR A 342 2.52 -14.26 -26.37
CA THR A 342 3.46 -14.98 -27.23
C THR A 342 2.79 -16.12 -27.96
N VAL A 343 2.78 -16.06 -29.29
CA VAL A 343 2.37 -17.17 -30.16
C VAL A 343 3.38 -18.31 -30.06
N LEU A 344 2.89 -19.56 -29.95
CA LEU A 344 3.73 -20.76 -29.85
C LEU A 344 4.03 -21.41 -31.22
N ARG A 345 3.10 -21.26 -32.18
CA ARG A 345 3.22 -21.70 -33.58
C ARG A 345 2.38 -20.77 -34.46
N GLY A 346 2.91 -20.37 -35.62
CA GLY A 346 2.29 -19.41 -36.54
C GLY A 346 2.81 -17.97 -36.37
N ASP A 347 2.59 -17.14 -37.38
CA ASP A 347 3.12 -15.77 -37.49
C ASP A 347 2.03 -14.70 -37.41
N VAL A 348 2.35 -13.55 -36.80
CA VAL A 348 1.45 -12.39 -36.65
C VAL A 348 2.14 -11.12 -37.16
N VAL A 349 1.79 -10.73 -38.39
CA VAL A 349 2.36 -9.57 -39.08
C VAL A 349 1.40 -8.38 -39.01
N VAL A 350 1.78 -7.37 -38.22
CA VAL A 350 1.08 -6.09 -38.10
C VAL A 350 1.98 -4.99 -38.66
N LYS A 351 1.43 -4.10 -39.49
CA LYS A 351 2.12 -2.94 -40.09
C LYS A 351 1.29 -1.68 -39.83
N GLY A 352 1.92 -0.65 -39.30
CA GLY A 352 1.26 0.59 -38.87
C GLY A 352 1.30 0.79 -37.36
N SER A 353 0.73 1.91 -36.93
CA SER A 353 0.53 2.31 -35.54
C SER A 353 -0.80 1.74 -34.99
N LEU A 354 -0.81 1.40 -33.70
CA LEU A 354 -1.92 0.76 -33.00
C LEU A 354 -2.50 1.69 -31.92
N SER A 355 -3.83 1.79 -31.88
CA SER A 355 -4.60 2.32 -30.75
C SER A 355 -5.51 1.21 -30.19
N TYR A 356 -5.79 1.23 -28.87
CA TYR A 356 -6.52 0.17 -28.19
C TYR A 356 -7.50 0.72 -27.15
N THR A 357 -8.72 0.16 -27.13
CA THR A 357 -9.70 0.32 -26.03
C THR A 357 -9.94 -1.05 -25.39
N PRO A 358 -9.57 -1.25 -24.10
CA PRO A 358 -9.81 -2.51 -23.38
C PRO A 358 -11.26 -2.68 -22.94
N GLN A 359 -11.68 -3.94 -22.76
CA GLN A 359 -13.05 -4.30 -22.34
C GLN A 359 -13.42 -3.76 -20.95
N GLN A 360 -12.46 -3.70 -20.03
CA GLN A 360 -12.60 -2.95 -18.78
C GLN A 360 -11.88 -1.59 -18.94
N PRO A 361 -12.60 -0.46 -19.02
CA PRO A 361 -11.98 0.83 -19.31
C PRO A 361 -11.02 1.29 -18.20
N TRP A 362 -9.73 1.37 -18.51
CA TRP A 362 -8.69 1.77 -17.56
C TRP A 362 -8.57 3.30 -17.48
N ILE A 363 -8.82 3.86 -16.31
CA ILE A 363 -8.71 5.30 -16.01
C ILE A 363 -7.55 5.54 -15.05
N PHE A 364 -6.66 6.47 -15.42
CA PHE A 364 -5.48 6.86 -14.65
C PHE A 364 -5.80 8.00 -13.67
N THR A 365 -5.02 8.11 -12.60
CA THR A 365 -5.14 9.21 -11.63
C THR A 365 -4.74 10.55 -12.24
N GLY A 366 -5.72 11.44 -12.43
CA GLY A 366 -5.53 12.77 -13.03
C GLY A 366 -6.86 13.48 -13.27
N SER A 367 -6.87 14.48 -14.15
CA SER A 367 -8.12 15.04 -14.68
C SER A 367 -8.72 14.17 -15.80
N VAL A 368 -9.97 14.46 -16.20
CA VAL A 368 -10.56 13.87 -17.42
C VAL A 368 -9.73 14.24 -18.66
N ARG A 369 -9.27 15.49 -18.77
CA ARG A 369 -8.39 15.94 -19.88
C ARG A 369 -7.08 15.16 -19.92
N ASP A 370 -6.40 15.00 -18.79
CA ASP A 370 -5.16 14.19 -18.72
C ASP A 370 -5.40 12.75 -19.19
N ASN A 371 -6.57 12.20 -18.88
CA ASN A 371 -6.97 10.87 -19.30
C ASN A 371 -7.28 10.76 -20.79
N ILE A 372 -7.81 11.79 -21.45
CA ILE A 372 -8.08 11.77 -22.90
C ILE A 372 -6.80 12.05 -23.70
N LEU A 373 -5.99 13.05 -23.30
CA LEU A 373 -4.74 13.39 -23.98
C LEU A 373 -3.65 12.32 -23.78
N PHE A 374 -3.56 11.76 -22.57
CA PHE A 374 -2.68 10.66 -22.15
C PHE A 374 -1.19 10.75 -22.56
N GLY A 375 -0.68 11.96 -22.83
CA GLY A 375 0.71 12.22 -23.23
C GLY A 375 0.85 12.95 -24.57
N GLU A 376 -0.18 12.94 -25.40
CA GLU A 376 -0.24 13.72 -26.64
C GLU A 376 -0.42 15.23 -26.35
N PRO A 377 0.09 16.13 -27.22
CA PRO A 377 -0.10 17.57 -27.07
C PRO A 377 -1.56 17.97 -27.33
N MET A 378 -2.06 18.98 -26.60
CA MET A 378 -3.46 19.44 -26.72
C MET A 378 -3.69 20.30 -27.97
N ASP A 379 -4.05 19.66 -29.09
CA ASP A 379 -4.83 20.31 -30.14
C ASP A 379 -6.26 20.54 -29.63
N LYS A 380 -6.72 21.80 -29.61
CA LYS A 380 -8.06 22.19 -29.15
C LYS A 380 -9.18 21.81 -30.11
N GLN A 381 -8.96 21.91 -31.43
CA GLN A 381 -9.99 21.62 -32.43
C GLN A 381 -10.27 20.12 -32.46
N LYS A 382 -9.21 19.31 -32.58
CA LYS A 382 -9.31 17.84 -32.51
C LYS A 382 -9.90 17.37 -31.17
N TYR A 383 -9.59 18.05 -30.06
CA TYR A 383 -10.11 17.68 -28.73
C TYR A 383 -11.61 17.96 -28.58
N GLN A 384 -12.09 19.12 -29.07
CA GLN A 384 -13.52 19.43 -29.12
C GLN A 384 -14.28 18.49 -30.04
N GLU A 385 -13.73 18.20 -31.23
CA GLU A 385 -14.31 17.25 -32.17
C GLU A 385 -14.44 15.84 -31.56
N VAL A 386 -13.38 15.32 -30.93
CA VAL A 386 -13.43 14.02 -30.26
C VAL A 386 -14.43 14.02 -29.10
N ILE A 387 -14.50 15.06 -28.26
CA ILE A 387 -15.51 15.13 -27.18
C ILE A 387 -16.94 15.05 -27.74
N ARG A 388 -17.23 15.81 -28.80
CA ARG A 388 -18.53 15.81 -29.50
C ARG A 388 -18.84 14.44 -30.10
N VAL A 389 -17.89 13.88 -30.84
CA VAL A 389 -18.00 12.59 -31.53
C VAL A 389 -18.07 11.40 -30.55
N ARG A 390 -17.64 11.56 -29.29
CA ARG A 390 -17.81 10.59 -28.19
C ARG A 390 -18.99 10.88 -27.27
N CYS A 391 -19.81 11.88 -27.60
CA CYS A 391 -21.01 12.30 -26.84
C CYS A 391 -20.71 12.68 -25.38
N LEU A 392 -19.48 13.15 -25.10
CA LEU A 392 -19.02 13.55 -23.77
C LEU A 392 -19.45 14.97 -23.37
N GLU A 393 -19.98 15.77 -24.30
CA GLU A 393 -20.37 17.16 -24.05
C GLU A 393 -21.35 17.30 -22.86
N HIS A 394 -22.30 16.36 -22.73
CA HIS A 394 -23.26 16.37 -21.63
C HIS A 394 -22.65 15.91 -20.29
N ASP A 395 -21.82 14.86 -20.29
CA ASP A 395 -21.10 14.43 -19.08
C ASP A 395 -20.24 15.57 -18.53
N LEU A 396 -19.49 16.23 -19.41
CA LEU A 396 -18.61 17.34 -19.05
C LEU A 396 -19.36 18.58 -18.56
N SER A 397 -20.60 18.81 -19.01
CA SER A 397 -21.42 19.92 -18.49
C SER A 397 -22.01 19.66 -17.10
N LEU A 398 -22.04 18.40 -16.65
CA LEU A 398 -22.46 18.00 -15.31
C LEU A 398 -21.31 17.94 -14.29
N PHE A 399 -20.04 17.94 -14.74
CA PHE A 399 -18.88 17.86 -13.85
C PHE A 399 -18.51 19.23 -13.25
N PRO A 400 -18.20 19.34 -11.93
CA PRO A 400 -17.98 20.63 -11.25
C PRO A 400 -16.93 21.56 -11.86
N HIS A 401 -15.92 21.00 -12.54
CA HIS A 401 -14.85 21.75 -13.21
C HIS A 401 -14.67 21.33 -14.69
N GLY A 402 -15.74 20.79 -15.30
CA GLY A 402 -15.70 20.28 -16.67
C GLY A 402 -14.64 19.19 -16.83
N ASP A 403 -13.84 19.28 -17.90
CA ASP A 403 -12.78 18.32 -18.20
C ASP A 403 -11.52 18.47 -17.33
N ASN A 404 -11.40 19.54 -16.53
CA ASN A 404 -10.37 19.63 -15.47
C ASN A 404 -10.71 18.77 -14.24
N SER A 405 -11.94 18.26 -14.12
CA SER A 405 -12.40 17.53 -12.94
C SER A 405 -11.54 16.29 -12.69
N LEU A 406 -11.14 16.07 -11.43
CA LEU A 406 -10.33 14.93 -11.02
C LEU A 406 -11.18 13.66 -10.97
N VAL A 407 -10.68 12.56 -11.53
CA VAL A 407 -11.48 11.33 -11.70
C VAL A 407 -11.40 10.37 -10.50
N GLY A 408 -10.46 10.61 -9.59
CA GLY A 408 -10.14 9.70 -8.48
C GLY A 408 -9.31 8.48 -8.90
N GLU A 409 -8.89 7.65 -7.93
CA GLU A 409 -8.24 6.37 -8.25
C GLU A 409 -9.19 5.46 -9.05
N ARG A 410 -8.68 4.79 -10.09
CA ARG A 410 -9.43 3.93 -11.03
C ARG A 410 -10.71 4.58 -11.62
N GLY A 411 -10.82 5.90 -11.56
CA GLY A 411 -12.03 6.61 -11.99
C GLY A 411 -13.25 6.35 -11.11
N MET A 412 -13.11 6.09 -9.79
CA MET A 412 -14.26 5.74 -8.92
C MET A 412 -15.45 6.71 -8.99
N LEU A 413 -15.22 7.98 -9.35
CA LEU A 413 -16.26 9.02 -9.47
C LEU A 413 -17.09 8.95 -10.77
N LEU A 414 -16.86 7.96 -11.66
CA LEU A 414 -17.54 7.83 -12.96
C LEU A 414 -18.38 6.56 -13.10
N SER A 415 -19.46 6.67 -13.87
CA SER A 415 -20.25 5.51 -14.34
C SER A 415 -19.45 4.62 -15.32
N GLY A 416 -19.90 3.38 -15.51
CA GLY A 416 -19.30 2.46 -16.49
C GLY A 416 -19.30 3.02 -17.92
N GLY A 417 -20.42 3.62 -18.33
CA GLY A 417 -20.57 4.29 -19.62
C GLY A 417 -19.63 5.50 -19.78
N GLN A 418 -19.49 6.33 -18.75
CA GLN A 418 -18.53 7.45 -18.76
C GLN A 418 -17.08 6.99 -18.88
N LYS A 419 -16.69 5.94 -18.13
CA LYS A 419 -15.37 5.32 -18.21
C LYS A 419 -15.11 4.78 -19.62
N ALA A 420 -16.09 4.11 -20.23
CA ALA A 420 -16.03 3.63 -21.61
C ALA A 420 -15.90 4.79 -22.62
N ARG A 421 -16.75 5.83 -22.52
CA ARG A 421 -16.70 7.04 -23.35
C ARG A 421 -15.32 7.72 -23.27
N ILE A 422 -14.73 7.86 -22.07
CA ILE A 422 -13.40 8.48 -21.87
C ILE A 422 -12.27 7.60 -22.38
N SER A 423 -12.30 6.28 -22.15
CA SER A 423 -11.28 5.37 -22.69
C SER A 423 -11.33 5.30 -24.22
N LEU A 424 -12.53 5.37 -24.81
CA LEU A 424 -12.72 5.44 -26.25
C LEU A 424 -12.32 6.81 -26.82
N ALA A 425 -12.55 7.91 -26.08
CA ALA A 425 -12.04 9.24 -26.43
C ALA A 425 -10.50 9.27 -26.44
N ARG A 426 -9.85 8.67 -25.44
CA ARG A 426 -8.38 8.49 -25.43
C ARG A 426 -7.90 7.73 -26.66
N ALA A 427 -8.58 6.62 -27.00
CA ALA A 427 -8.22 5.79 -28.16
C ALA A 427 -8.41 6.51 -29.51
N VAL A 428 -9.43 7.35 -29.66
CA VAL A 428 -9.71 8.12 -30.90
C VAL A 428 -8.86 9.40 -30.99
N TYR A 429 -8.55 10.06 -29.87
CA TYR A 429 -7.72 11.26 -29.87
C TYR A 429 -6.30 10.98 -30.38
N ARG A 430 -5.73 9.85 -29.97
CA ARG A 430 -4.45 9.39 -30.47
C ARG A 430 -4.58 8.84 -31.89
N GLU A 431 -3.80 9.42 -32.79
CA GLU A 431 -3.83 9.05 -34.19
C GLU A 431 -3.09 7.73 -34.43
N ALA A 432 -3.82 6.75 -34.95
CA ALA A 432 -3.30 5.45 -35.33
C ALA A 432 -3.72 5.05 -36.76
N ASP A 433 -3.12 3.98 -37.28
CA ASP A 433 -3.50 3.32 -38.53
C ASP A 433 -4.50 2.18 -38.29
N ILE A 434 -4.37 1.52 -37.13
CA ILE A 434 -5.16 0.37 -36.71
C ILE A 434 -5.77 0.66 -35.32
N TYR A 435 -7.09 0.54 -35.20
CA TYR A 435 -7.84 0.69 -33.95
C TYR A 435 -8.38 -0.66 -33.51
N LEU A 436 -8.00 -1.11 -32.32
CA LEU A 436 -8.49 -2.33 -31.69
C LEU A 436 -9.50 -1.95 -30.59
N LEU A 437 -10.75 -2.35 -30.76
CA LEU A 437 -11.87 -1.95 -29.91
C LEU A 437 -12.48 -3.20 -29.26
N ASP A 438 -12.21 -3.40 -27.96
CA ASP A 438 -12.67 -4.58 -27.20
C ASP A 438 -14.03 -4.29 -26.53
N ASP A 439 -15.13 -4.44 -27.28
CA ASP A 439 -16.53 -4.21 -26.85
C ASP A 439 -16.81 -2.87 -26.12
N PRO A 440 -16.35 -1.71 -26.64
CA PRO A 440 -16.44 -0.41 -25.95
C PRO A 440 -17.86 0.17 -25.87
N LEU A 441 -18.85 -0.52 -26.46
CA LEU A 441 -20.26 -0.12 -26.49
C LEU A 441 -21.09 -0.85 -25.41
N SER A 442 -20.51 -1.84 -24.73
CA SER A 442 -21.18 -2.72 -23.75
C SER A 442 -21.76 -1.98 -22.55
N ALA A 443 -21.01 -1.05 -21.96
CA ALA A 443 -21.40 -0.26 -20.80
C ALA A 443 -22.11 1.07 -21.13
N VAL A 444 -22.40 1.31 -22.42
CA VAL A 444 -23.00 2.56 -22.92
C VAL A 444 -24.45 2.31 -23.31
N ASP A 445 -25.30 3.32 -23.12
CA ASP A 445 -26.67 3.25 -23.60
C ASP A 445 -26.75 3.09 -25.11
N VAL A 446 -27.76 2.35 -25.58
CA VAL A 446 -27.76 1.96 -26.99
C VAL A 446 -28.08 3.13 -27.94
N HIS A 447 -28.63 4.25 -27.45
CA HIS A 447 -28.80 5.47 -28.26
C HIS A 447 -27.46 6.15 -28.52
N VAL A 448 -26.67 6.40 -27.47
CA VAL A 448 -25.30 6.91 -27.59
C VAL A 448 -24.39 5.87 -28.22
N ALA A 449 -24.60 4.56 -28.04
CA ALA A 449 -23.85 3.53 -28.76
C ALA A 449 -24.06 3.63 -30.28
N ASN A 450 -25.30 3.89 -30.74
CA ASN A 450 -25.58 4.16 -32.15
C ASN A 450 -24.89 5.46 -32.61
N GLN A 451 -24.98 6.55 -31.85
CA GLN A 451 -24.26 7.81 -32.16
C GLN A 451 -22.74 7.59 -32.22
N ILE A 452 -22.19 6.80 -31.30
CA ILE A 452 -20.77 6.48 -31.17
C ILE A 452 -20.29 5.56 -32.30
N PHE A 453 -21.13 4.62 -32.73
CA PHE A 453 -20.85 3.71 -33.83
C PHE A 453 -20.85 4.46 -35.17
N TYR A 454 -21.99 5.06 -35.55
CA TYR A 454 -22.09 5.76 -36.84
C TYR A 454 -21.15 6.97 -36.88
N GLY A 455 -21.31 7.93 -35.97
CA GLY A 455 -20.53 9.18 -35.99
C GLY A 455 -19.02 9.04 -35.74
N CYS A 456 -18.49 7.83 -35.48
CA CYS A 456 -17.04 7.64 -35.33
C CYS A 456 -16.49 6.32 -35.83
N ILE A 457 -17.00 5.18 -35.33
CA ILE A 457 -16.46 3.86 -35.70
C ILE A 457 -16.65 3.61 -37.19
N ARG A 458 -17.76 4.13 -37.76
CA ARG A 458 -17.98 4.23 -39.20
C ARG A 458 -17.41 5.51 -39.80
N ASP A 459 -17.87 6.69 -39.36
CA ASP A 459 -17.65 7.93 -40.13
C ASP A 459 -16.28 8.58 -39.90
N TYR A 460 -15.85 8.75 -38.64
CA TYR A 460 -14.57 9.39 -38.30
C TYR A 460 -13.35 8.51 -38.58
N LEU A 461 -13.51 7.19 -38.40
CA LEU A 461 -12.45 6.20 -38.59
C LEU A 461 -12.51 5.48 -39.94
N LYS A 462 -13.39 5.90 -40.87
CA LYS A 462 -13.63 5.28 -42.19
C LYS A 462 -12.35 4.93 -42.97
N ASP A 463 -11.34 5.79 -42.90
CA ASP A 463 -10.10 5.67 -43.68
C ASP A 463 -9.08 4.73 -43.01
N LYS A 464 -9.35 4.24 -41.80
CA LYS A 464 -8.45 3.47 -40.94
C LYS A 464 -8.82 1.97 -40.92
N CYS A 465 -7.92 1.11 -40.43
CA CYS A 465 -8.26 -0.28 -40.12
C CYS A 465 -8.92 -0.33 -38.74
N VAL A 466 -10.10 -0.92 -38.61
CA VAL A 466 -10.80 -1.01 -37.31
C VAL A 466 -11.21 -2.45 -37.03
N ILE A 467 -10.77 -3.00 -35.90
CA ILE A 467 -11.18 -4.33 -35.43
C ILE A 467 -12.04 -4.14 -34.17
N LEU A 468 -13.34 -4.37 -34.32
CA LEU A 468 -14.34 -4.23 -33.27
C LEU A 468 -14.75 -5.61 -32.76
N VAL A 469 -14.29 -6.01 -31.57
CA VAL A 469 -15.02 -7.03 -30.81
C VAL A 469 -16.32 -6.39 -30.36
N THR A 470 -17.46 -7.05 -30.58
CA THR A 470 -18.70 -6.62 -29.96
C THR A 470 -19.69 -7.77 -29.75
N HIS A 471 -20.50 -7.65 -28.70
CA HIS A 471 -21.66 -8.50 -28.47
C HIS A 471 -22.97 -7.96 -29.08
N GLN A 472 -22.97 -6.72 -29.62
CA GLN A 472 -24.18 -6.07 -30.16
C GLN A 472 -24.37 -6.38 -31.66
N ILE A 473 -25.19 -7.41 -31.94
CA ILE A 473 -25.46 -7.96 -33.29
C ILE A 473 -25.96 -6.90 -34.29
N GLN A 474 -26.67 -5.87 -33.82
CA GLN A 474 -27.25 -4.81 -34.66
C GLN A 474 -26.23 -4.11 -35.59
N PHE A 475 -24.97 -3.97 -35.14
CA PHE A 475 -23.93 -3.29 -35.92
C PHE A 475 -23.32 -4.15 -37.03
N LEU A 476 -23.55 -5.47 -37.02
CA LEU A 476 -22.95 -6.42 -37.97
C LEU A 476 -23.50 -6.29 -39.40
N GLN A 477 -24.60 -5.56 -39.60
CA GLN A 477 -25.13 -5.22 -40.92
C GLN A 477 -24.28 -4.15 -41.64
N ASP A 478 -23.54 -3.35 -40.87
CA ASP A 478 -22.87 -2.13 -41.33
C ASP A 478 -21.33 -2.24 -41.38
N VAL A 479 -20.77 -3.42 -41.07
CA VAL A 479 -19.33 -3.73 -41.12
C VAL A 479 -18.95 -4.45 -42.42
N ASP A 480 -17.72 -4.25 -42.89
CA ASP A 480 -17.23 -4.88 -44.14
C ASP A 480 -17.05 -6.40 -43.99
N LYS A 481 -16.78 -6.86 -42.77
CA LYS A 481 -16.36 -8.24 -42.50
C LYS A 481 -16.73 -8.69 -41.09
N VAL A 482 -17.13 -9.95 -40.96
CA VAL A 482 -17.44 -10.60 -39.68
C VAL A 482 -16.57 -11.85 -39.50
N LEU A 483 -15.91 -11.94 -38.34
CA LEU A 483 -15.14 -13.09 -37.88
C LEU A 483 -15.87 -13.73 -36.69
N LEU A 484 -16.24 -15.00 -36.83
CA LEU A 484 -16.84 -15.78 -35.76
C LEU A 484 -15.74 -16.62 -35.08
N LEU A 485 -15.59 -16.44 -33.77
CA LEU A 485 -14.58 -17.12 -32.96
C LEU A 485 -15.26 -18.11 -31.99
N GLU A 486 -15.06 -19.40 -32.23
CA GLU A 486 -15.61 -20.49 -31.42
C GLU A 486 -14.52 -21.45 -30.95
N LYS A 487 -14.52 -21.77 -29.64
CA LYS A 487 -13.58 -22.73 -29.02
C LYS A 487 -12.10 -22.50 -29.42
N GLY A 488 -11.72 -21.23 -29.62
CA GLY A 488 -10.38 -20.79 -30.02
C GLY A 488 -10.07 -20.80 -31.52
N LYS A 489 -11.00 -21.20 -32.39
CA LYS A 489 -10.88 -21.22 -33.87
C LYS A 489 -11.68 -20.09 -34.52
N ILE A 490 -11.15 -19.52 -35.61
CA ILE A 490 -11.84 -18.49 -36.42
C ILE A 490 -12.50 -19.14 -37.63
N SER A 491 -13.81 -18.93 -37.79
CA SER A 491 -14.51 -19.03 -39.07
C SER A 491 -14.72 -17.63 -39.65
N THR A 492 -14.52 -17.48 -40.96
CA THR A 492 -14.63 -16.19 -41.66
C THR A 492 -15.90 -16.16 -42.51
N CYS A 493 -16.76 -15.17 -42.27
CA CYS A 493 -17.91 -14.88 -43.13
C CYS A 493 -17.58 -13.68 -44.05
N HIS A 494 -18.12 -13.68 -45.27
CA HIS A 494 -17.93 -12.60 -46.24
C HIS A 494 -19.29 -12.11 -46.74
N LYS A 495 -19.66 -10.91 -46.29
CA LYS A 495 -21.00 -10.29 -46.34
C LYS A 495 -22.08 -11.08 -45.60
N PHE A 496 -23.10 -10.37 -45.14
CA PHE A 496 -24.22 -10.90 -44.35
C PHE A 496 -25.39 -11.34 -45.24
N ASP A 497 -25.11 -11.90 -46.42
CA ASP A 497 -26.12 -12.32 -47.38
C ASP A 497 -26.65 -13.72 -47.05
N LYS A 498 -27.92 -13.77 -46.62
CA LYS A 498 -28.75 -14.97 -46.39
C LYS A 498 -28.29 -15.95 -45.28
N LEU A 499 -28.45 -15.49 -44.04
CA LEU A 499 -29.09 -16.33 -43.01
C LEU A 499 -30.53 -15.85 -42.82
N GLU A 500 -31.51 -16.55 -43.41
CA GLU A 500 -32.92 -16.21 -43.26
C GLU A 500 -33.49 -16.79 -41.95
N MET A 501 -33.73 -15.92 -40.96
CA MET A 501 -34.85 -16.10 -40.03
C MET A 501 -35.80 -14.90 -40.15
N LYS A 502 -37.09 -15.15 -39.99
CA LYS A 502 -38.13 -14.21 -40.45
C LYS A 502 -38.25 -12.98 -39.55
N LYS A 503 -38.13 -11.84 -40.22
CA LYS A 503 -38.63 -10.49 -39.93
C LYS A 503 -39.59 -10.37 -38.74
N THR A 504 -39.21 -9.61 -37.71
CA THR A 504 -39.56 -8.18 -37.47
C THR A 504 -40.97 -8.02 -36.85
N ASP A 505 -41.29 -7.00 -36.04
CA ASP A 505 -40.75 -5.63 -36.03
C ASP A 505 -41.06 -4.88 -34.71
N LYS A 506 -40.17 -3.97 -34.26
CA LYS A 506 -40.28 -3.03 -33.11
C LYS A 506 -40.34 -3.62 -31.67
N LYS A 507 -39.94 -2.93 -30.58
CA LYS A 507 -39.01 -1.76 -30.36
C LYS A 507 -38.42 -1.77 -28.89
N SER A 508 -37.36 -0.99 -28.58
CA SER A 508 -36.63 -0.94 -27.26
C SER A 508 -35.84 0.41 -26.96
N PHE A 509 -34.97 0.52 -25.91
CA PHE A 509 -33.95 1.58 -25.51
C PHE A 509 -34.16 2.52 -24.25
N SER A 510 -33.43 2.23 -23.16
CA SER A 510 -32.30 3.02 -22.57
C SER A 510 -32.35 4.52 -22.06
N ASN A 511 -31.97 4.75 -20.77
CA ASN A 511 -30.78 5.54 -20.26
C ASN A 511 -30.65 7.10 -20.40
N ASP A 512 -30.04 7.93 -19.51
CA ASP A 512 -29.40 7.82 -18.13
C ASP A 512 -30.12 8.67 -17.00
N VAL A 513 -29.71 8.58 -15.70
CA VAL A 513 -30.13 9.37 -14.48
C VAL A 513 -28.94 9.69 -13.54
N ILE A 514 -29.12 10.72 -12.70
CA ILE A 514 -28.20 11.22 -11.66
C ILE A 514 -28.66 10.82 -10.23
N ILE A 515 -27.72 10.42 -9.36
CA ILE A 515 -27.84 10.55 -7.89
C ILE A 515 -26.63 11.31 -7.33
N GLN A 516 -26.85 11.99 -6.21
CA GLN A 516 -26.09 13.11 -5.67
C GLN A 516 -24.67 12.76 -5.15
N GLN A 517 -23.86 13.82 -5.00
CA GLN A 517 -22.53 13.78 -4.41
C GLN A 517 -22.59 13.39 -2.92
N HIS A 518 -21.75 12.45 -2.52
CA HIS A 518 -21.20 12.43 -1.17
C HIS A 518 -19.73 12.87 -1.26
N ASP A 519 -19.37 13.94 -0.56
CA ASP A 519 -17.97 14.34 -0.44
C ASP A 519 -17.20 13.26 0.32
N SER A 520 -16.19 12.70 -0.34
CA SER A 520 -15.15 11.91 0.36
C SER A 520 -14.45 12.83 1.35
N PRO A 521 -14.33 12.47 2.65
CA PRO A 521 -13.60 13.28 3.61
C PRO A 521 -12.16 13.53 3.13
N SER A 522 -11.85 14.78 2.81
CA SER A 522 -10.46 15.19 2.66
C SER A 522 -9.80 15.09 4.04
N GLU A 523 -8.74 14.28 4.17
CA GLU A 523 -8.00 14.10 5.43
C GLU A 523 -7.24 15.39 5.83
N THR A 524 -7.96 16.42 6.24
CA THR A 524 -7.41 17.58 6.94
C THR A 524 -7.10 17.17 8.37
N LEU A 525 -5.95 16.52 8.55
CA LEU A 525 -5.39 16.19 9.86
C LEU A 525 -5.07 17.47 10.64
N GLU A 526 -6.03 17.93 11.44
CA GLU A 526 -5.79 18.88 12.51
C GLU A 526 -5.03 18.16 13.63
N ASP A 527 -3.72 18.40 13.72
CA ASP A 527 -2.77 17.77 14.67
C ASP A 527 -2.98 18.29 16.11
N ASP A 528 -4.18 18.05 16.64
CA ASP A 528 -4.53 18.26 18.05
C ASP A 528 -3.89 17.13 18.86
N GLY A 529 -2.85 17.46 19.64
CA GLY A 529 -1.94 16.51 20.29
C GLY A 529 -2.55 15.61 21.39
N SER A 530 -3.88 15.57 21.51
CA SER A 530 -4.65 14.66 22.36
C SER A 530 -4.63 13.21 21.83
N GLY A 531 -4.77 13.03 20.51
CA GLY A 531 -4.85 11.71 19.87
C GLY A 531 -3.62 10.83 20.13
N THR A 532 -2.42 11.40 20.02
CA THR A 532 -1.15 10.72 20.31
C THR A 532 -1.09 10.13 21.72
N VAL A 533 -1.66 10.80 22.73
CA VAL A 533 -1.70 10.29 24.12
C VAL A 533 -2.67 9.12 24.26
N ASN A 534 -3.81 9.15 23.55
CA ASN A 534 -4.75 8.04 23.54
C ASN A 534 -4.14 6.80 22.86
N ALA A 535 -3.43 6.98 21.73
CA ALA A 535 -2.73 5.90 21.05
C ALA A 535 -1.67 5.20 21.94
N TYR A 536 -0.84 5.97 22.66
CA TYR A 536 0.10 5.40 23.64
C TYR A 536 -0.62 4.59 24.74
N LYS A 537 -1.75 5.09 25.23
CA LYS A 537 -2.56 4.41 26.25
C LYS A 537 -3.13 3.09 25.71
N SER A 538 -3.82 3.13 24.58
CA SER A 538 -4.44 1.96 23.93
C SER A 538 -3.40 0.90 23.56
N PHE A 539 -2.24 1.28 23.05
CA PHE A 539 -1.14 0.35 22.77
C PHE A 539 -0.68 -0.39 24.03
N CYS A 540 -0.43 0.34 25.12
CA CYS A 540 0.01 -0.25 26.39
C CYS A 540 -1.02 -1.23 26.97
N PHE A 541 -2.31 -0.84 27.05
CA PHE A 541 -3.35 -1.73 27.57
C PHE A 541 -3.66 -2.93 26.65
N SER A 542 -3.40 -2.81 25.34
CA SER A 542 -3.52 -3.94 24.40
C SER A 542 -2.34 -4.91 24.47
N GLY A 543 -1.16 -4.43 24.87
CA GLY A 543 0.08 -5.22 24.95
C GLY A 543 0.16 -6.21 26.12
N GLY A 544 -0.76 -6.12 27.08
CA GLY A 544 -0.87 -7.05 28.21
C GLY A 544 -1.52 -6.42 29.45
N THR A 545 -1.68 -7.21 30.51
CA THR A 545 -2.16 -6.70 31.79
C THR A 545 -1.15 -5.70 32.39
N PRO A 546 -1.58 -4.71 33.20
CA PRO A 546 -0.66 -3.76 33.83
C PRO A 546 0.49 -4.40 34.63
N THR A 547 0.29 -5.64 35.10
CA THR A 547 1.32 -6.46 35.76
C THR A 547 2.50 -6.82 34.85
N THR A 548 2.31 -7.06 33.56
CA THR A 548 3.43 -7.37 32.64
C THR A 548 4.26 -6.12 32.36
N ILE A 549 3.62 -4.97 32.19
CA ILE A 549 4.27 -3.66 32.05
C ILE A 549 5.08 -3.36 33.31
N ALA A 550 4.48 -3.54 34.50
CA ALA A 550 5.17 -3.35 35.78
C ALA A 550 6.37 -4.30 35.94
N LEU A 551 6.25 -5.57 35.50
CA LEU A 551 7.35 -6.55 35.55
C LEU A 551 8.48 -6.18 34.58
N ILE A 552 8.17 -5.73 33.35
CA ILE A 552 9.16 -5.25 32.37
C ILE A 552 9.90 -4.02 32.91
N LEU A 553 9.18 -3.06 33.51
CA LEU A 553 9.78 -1.88 34.14
C LEU A 553 10.63 -2.26 35.37
N LEU A 554 10.16 -3.18 36.20
CA LEU A 554 10.92 -3.69 37.35
C LEU A 554 12.21 -4.40 36.90
N PHE A 555 12.15 -5.23 35.85
CA PHE A 555 13.32 -5.90 35.28
C PHE A 555 14.31 -4.90 34.65
N PHE A 556 13.81 -3.85 34.00
CA PHE A 556 14.66 -2.76 33.51
C PHE A 556 15.35 -2.02 34.68
N VAL A 557 14.61 -1.63 35.72
CA VAL A 557 15.20 -0.98 36.91
C VAL A 557 16.21 -1.90 37.60
N LEU A 558 15.91 -3.20 37.74
CA LEU A 558 16.80 -4.20 38.33
C LEU A 558 18.09 -4.36 37.52
N THR A 559 18.01 -4.48 36.19
CA THR A 559 19.20 -4.61 35.34
C THR A 559 20.05 -3.33 35.32
N GLN A 560 19.45 -2.14 35.32
CA GLN A 560 20.20 -0.88 35.42
C GLN A 560 20.84 -0.66 36.80
N THR A 561 20.16 -1.03 37.89
CA THR A 561 20.70 -0.92 39.25
C THR A 561 21.81 -1.95 39.50
N LEU A 562 21.65 -3.21 39.06
CA LEU A 562 22.72 -4.22 39.12
C LEU A 562 23.96 -3.78 38.32
N SER A 563 23.78 -3.28 37.09
CA SER A 563 24.89 -2.76 36.28
C SER A 563 25.71 -1.69 37.01
N SER A 564 25.07 -0.69 37.61
CA SER A 564 25.80 0.37 38.32
C SER A 564 26.22 0.01 39.74
N LEU A 565 25.60 -1.01 40.35
CA LEU A 565 26.12 -1.65 41.56
C LEU A 565 27.48 -2.30 41.28
N PHE A 566 27.63 -3.04 40.18
CA PHE A 566 28.91 -3.64 39.79
C PHE A 566 29.98 -2.57 39.47
N ASP A 567 29.64 -1.53 38.71
CA ASP A 567 30.56 -0.40 38.44
C ASP A 567 31.08 0.25 39.74
N TYR A 568 30.19 0.44 40.73
CA TYR A 568 30.53 1.06 42.01
C TYR A 568 31.28 0.13 42.96
N LEU A 569 30.92 -1.15 43.01
CA LEU A 569 31.66 -2.17 43.77
C LEU A 569 33.08 -2.35 43.24
N LEU A 570 33.28 -2.27 41.92
CA LEU A 570 34.62 -2.27 41.31
C LEU A 570 35.45 -1.06 41.77
N ALA A 571 34.85 0.14 41.81
CA ALA A 571 35.51 1.34 42.32
C ALA A 571 35.86 1.23 43.82
N ILE A 572 34.98 0.63 44.65
CA ILE A 572 35.29 0.32 46.06
C ILE A 572 36.43 -0.69 46.17
N TRP A 573 36.42 -1.77 45.38
CA TRP A 573 37.46 -2.80 45.43
C TRP A 573 38.84 -2.26 45.05
N ILE A 574 38.92 -1.37 44.05
CA ILE A 574 40.13 -0.62 43.70
C ILE A 574 40.60 0.24 44.89
N ASN A 575 39.71 1.01 45.50
CA ASN A 575 40.04 1.87 46.65
C ASN A 575 40.49 1.06 47.89
N LEU A 576 39.87 -0.09 48.15
CA LEU A 576 40.26 -1.01 49.24
C LEU A 576 41.64 -1.61 48.99
N LYS A 577 41.94 -2.02 47.74
CA LYS A 577 43.26 -2.54 47.38
C LYS A 577 44.34 -1.45 47.48
N GLN A 578 44.06 -0.23 47.01
CA GLN A 578 44.95 0.92 47.21
C GLN A 578 45.28 1.12 48.71
N LYS A 579 44.26 1.09 49.58
CA LYS A 579 44.45 1.23 51.02
C LYS A 579 45.20 0.06 51.65
N SER A 580 45.07 -1.16 51.13
CA SER A 580 45.92 -2.30 51.54
C SER A 580 47.38 -2.04 51.20
N GLU A 581 47.68 -1.64 49.96
CA GLU A 581 49.07 -1.35 49.52
C GLU A 581 49.70 -0.13 50.22
N GLU A 582 48.88 0.77 50.79
CA GLU A 582 49.30 1.82 51.73
C GLU A 582 49.57 1.27 53.14
N LEU A 583 48.74 0.35 53.64
CA LEU A 583 48.89 -0.27 54.97
C LEU A 583 50.03 -1.30 55.04
N ASP A 584 50.21 -2.12 54.02
CA ASP A 584 51.28 -3.14 53.93
C ASP A 584 52.69 -2.51 53.89
N LYS A 585 52.79 -1.21 53.58
CA LYS A 585 54.02 -0.40 53.67
C LYS A 585 54.22 0.24 55.05
N CYS A 586 53.18 0.33 55.87
CA CYS A 586 53.20 0.95 57.20
C CYS A 586 53.14 -0.13 58.28
N SER A 587 54.30 -0.72 58.59
CA SER A 587 54.43 -1.83 59.53
C SER A 587 54.19 -1.45 61.00
N THR A 588 52.93 -1.25 61.39
CA THR A 588 52.41 -1.52 62.75
C THR A 588 50.87 -1.56 62.77
N SER A 589 50.32 -2.32 63.72
CA SER A 589 48.91 -2.74 63.73
C SER A 589 47.90 -1.64 64.04
N SER A 590 46.82 -1.57 63.26
CA SER A 590 45.49 -1.19 63.76
C SER A 590 44.38 -1.86 62.92
N SER A 591 43.25 -2.19 63.55
CA SER A 591 42.15 -2.96 62.95
C SER A 591 41.24 -2.11 62.05
N VAL A 592 40.77 -2.69 60.94
CA VAL A 592 39.86 -2.03 59.99
C VAL A 592 38.48 -1.78 60.61
N PRO A 593 37.99 -0.52 60.72
CA PRO A 593 36.61 -0.24 61.06
C PRO A 593 35.70 -0.48 59.84
N PHE A 594 34.72 -1.37 59.99
CA PHE A 594 33.80 -1.77 58.92
C PHE A 594 32.47 -1.00 59.06
N GLU A 595 32.46 0.28 58.69
CA GLU A 595 31.27 1.14 58.84
C GLU A 595 30.14 0.81 57.85
N HIS A 596 28.90 1.11 58.26
CA HIS A 596 27.68 0.46 57.77
C HIS A 596 27.36 0.62 56.28
N LEU A 597 27.05 -0.51 55.63
CA LEU A 597 26.58 -0.61 54.25
C LEU A 597 25.10 -0.21 54.12
N GLY A 598 24.82 1.08 53.86
CA GLY A 598 23.45 1.60 53.72
C GLY A 598 22.79 1.31 52.36
N PHE A 599 21.91 0.30 52.33
CA PHE A 599 21.26 -0.19 51.09
C PHE A 599 20.33 0.83 50.37
N CYS A 600 19.96 1.94 51.01
CA CYS A 600 19.00 2.91 50.44
C CYS A 600 19.62 3.97 49.48
N GLY A 601 20.94 3.97 49.25
CA GLY A 601 21.59 4.96 48.38
C GLY A 601 21.44 4.73 46.87
N PHE A 602 21.06 3.53 46.44
CA PHE A 602 21.42 3.03 45.11
C PHE A 602 20.74 3.70 43.90
N LEU A 603 19.52 4.26 44.04
CA LEU A 603 18.86 4.91 42.90
C LEU A 603 19.37 6.34 42.63
N GLN A 604 19.91 7.02 43.65
CA GLN A 604 20.35 8.43 43.52
C GLN A 604 21.71 8.57 42.81
N MET A 605 22.49 7.48 42.74
CA MET A 605 23.92 7.51 42.45
C MET A 605 24.31 7.78 40.99
N ARG A 606 23.48 7.45 39.98
CA ARG A 606 23.83 7.73 38.57
C ARG A 606 23.95 9.22 38.24
N LEU A 607 23.33 10.09 39.03
CA LEU A 607 23.57 11.55 39.01
C LEU A 607 24.46 11.99 40.18
N GLN A 608 24.20 11.49 41.39
CA GLN A 608 24.92 11.98 42.58
C GLN A 608 26.39 11.55 42.70
N THR A 609 26.84 10.46 42.08
CA THR A 609 28.28 10.12 42.14
C THR A 609 29.10 11.24 41.48
N ILE A 610 28.55 11.87 40.44
CA ILE A 610 29.18 13.01 39.76
C ILE A 610 29.03 14.30 40.59
N THR A 611 27.85 14.64 41.13
CA THR A 611 27.67 15.91 41.86
C THR A 611 28.15 15.91 43.32
N ARG A 612 28.20 14.75 44.00
CA ARG A 612 28.41 14.66 45.47
C ARG A 612 29.86 14.40 45.89
N HIS A 613 30.69 13.84 45.00
CA HIS A 613 32.14 13.64 45.22
C HIS A 613 33.03 14.55 44.35
N THR A 614 32.45 15.39 43.49
CA THR A 614 33.20 16.18 42.49
C THR A 614 32.88 17.68 42.55
N LEU A 615 32.13 18.16 43.54
CA LEU A 615 31.90 19.58 43.81
C LEU A 615 31.74 19.83 45.33
N PRO A 616 32.07 21.02 45.85
CA PRO A 616 31.98 21.33 47.28
C PRO A 616 30.53 21.47 47.77
N LYS A 617 30.25 21.13 49.03
CA LYS A 617 28.88 20.98 49.61
C LYS A 617 27.87 22.13 49.36
N ASN A 618 28.33 23.35 49.10
CA ASN A 618 27.45 24.49 48.77
C ASN A 618 26.98 24.51 47.30
N SER A 619 27.42 23.58 46.45
CA SER A 619 27.12 23.53 45.02
C SER A 619 25.78 22.86 44.67
N PHE A 620 24.84 22.71 45.60
CA PHE A 620 23.52 22.10 45.35
C PHE A 620 22.64 22.90 44.36
N ARG A 621 23.16 24.01 43.82
CA ARG A 621 22.62 24.74 42.66
C ARG A 621 23.10 24.20 41.30
N PHE A 622 24.05 23.27 41.21
CA PHE A 622 24.66 22.93 39.90
C PHE A 622 23.77 22.08 38.99
N ASP A 623 22.90 21.20 39.51
CA ASP A 623 21.85 20.59 38.68
C ASP A 623 20.84 21.64 38.19
N LYS A 624 20.53 22.66 39.02
CA LYS A 624 19.80 23.86 38.60
C LYS A 624 20.63 24.82 37.71
N LEU A 625 21.92 24.58 37.49
CA LEU A 625 22.71 25.22 36.44
C LEU A 625 22.76 24.36 35.18
N PHE A 626 22.66 23.03 35.24
CA PHE A 626 22.52 22.23 34.02
C PHE A 626 21.10 22.33 33.44
N GLN A 627 20.06 22.38 34.27
CA GLN A 627 18.67 22.64 33.84
C GLN A 627 18.33 24.13 33.71
N GLY A 628 19.05 25.03 34.39
CA GLY A 628 18.71 26.45 34.51
C GLY A 628 19.79 27.46 34.08
N SER A 629 20.93 27.02 33.53
CA SER A 629 21.77 27.92 32.73
C SER A 629 21.16 28.10 31.34
N LEU A 630 21.58 29.18 30.67
CA LEU A 630 21.28 29.41 29.25
C LEU A 630 21.64 28.21 28.36
N LEU A 631 22.68 27.44 28.69
CA LEU A 631 23.09 26.26 27.91
C LEU A 631 22.05 25.13 28.01
N GLY A 632 21.51 24.88 29.21
CA GLY A 632 20.45 23.89 29.41
C GLY A 632 19.16 24.26 28.70
N THR A 633 18.65 25.46 28.95
CA THR A 633 17.37 25.91 28.40
C THR A 633 17.42 26.13 26.89
N CYS A 634 18.51 26.67 26.34
CA CYS A 634 18.69 26.79 24.90
C CYS A 634 18.92 25.43 24.22
N SER A 635 19.70 24.52 24.80
CA SER A 635 19.88 23.18 24.20
C SER A 635 18.56 22.39 24.18
N GLN A 636 17.80 22.38 25.28
CA GLN A 636 16.47 21.74 25.32
C GLN A 636 15.50 22.37 24.30
N SER A 637 15.50 23.72 24.18
CA SER A 637 14.71 24.43 23.16
C SER A 637 15.12 24.08 21.72
N ILE A 638 16.41 23.87 21.46
CA ILE A 638 16.92 23.46 20.15
C ILE A 638 16.57 22.00 19.87
N LEU A 639 16.75 21.11 20.84
CA LEU A 639 16.42 19.68 20.74
C LEU A 639 14.92 19.46 20.45
N GLN A 640 14.04 20.23 21.08
CA GLN A 640 12.61 20.20 20.80
C GLN A 640 12.29 20.65 19.36
N ARG A 641 12.98 21.67 18.82
CA ARG A 641 12.83 22.08 17.41
C ARG A 641 13.29 20.98 16.44
N TYR A 642 14.39 20.30 16.74
CA TYR A 642 14.83 19.12 15.97
C TYR A 642 13.78 18.00 16.00
N GLY A 643 13.18 17.73 17.17
CA GLY A 643 12.07 16.78 17.32
C GLY A 643 10.85 17.16 16.45
N ASN A 644 10.36 18.40 16.58
CA ASN A 644 9.20 18.88 15.82
C ASN A 644 9.43 18.78 14.29
N CYS A 645 10.60 19.19 13.80
CA CYS A 645 10.94 19.01 12.39
C CYS A 645 11.01 17.52 11.99
N ARG A 646 11.56 16.64 12.84
CA ARG A 646 11.55 15.19 12.60
C ARG A 646 10.13 14.61 12.55
N ARG A 647 9.18 15.00 13.42
CA ARG A 647 7.75 14.59 13.34
C ARG A 647 7.17 14.96 11.98
N VAL A 648 7.27 16.23 11.57
CA VAL A 648 6.75 16.71 10.27
C VAL A 648 7.32 15.91 9.09
N TYR A 649 8.65 15.76 8.99
CA TYR A 649 9.25 14.99 7.89
C TYR A 649 8.89 13.49 7.95
N SER A 650 8.56 12.94 9.12
CA SER A 650 8.11 11.54 9.25
C SER A 650 6.70 11.34 8.67
N CYS A 651 5.77 12.25 8.99
CA CYS A 651 4.44 12.26 8.39
C CYS A 651 4.52 12.47 6.87
N ASP A 652 5.40 13.37 6.42
CA ASP A 652 5.62 13.71 5.01
C ASP A 652 6.23 12.54 4.20
N ILE A 653 7.12 11.73 4.81
CA ILE A 653 7.60 10.47 4.24
C ILE A 653 6.41 9.52 3.99
N VAL A 654 5.57 9.27 5.01
CA VAL A 654 4.43 8.35 4.89
C VAL A 654 3.45 8.85 3.83
N ARG A 655 3.14 10.14 3.82
CA ARG A 655 2.24 10.76 2.83
C ARG A 655 2.78 10.65 1.39
N ARG A 656 4.08 10.86 1.16
CA ARG A 656 4.68 10.70 -0.18
C ARG A 656 4.99 9.26 -0.57
N ARG A 657 4.88 8.28 0.34
CA ARG A 657 5.07 6.86 0.06
C ARG A 657 3.85 6.25 -0.67
N SER A 658 2.63 6.62 -0.29
CA SER A 658 1.41 6.04 -0.88
C SER A 658 1.26 6.29 -2.39
N PRO A 659 1.44 7.52 -2.91
CA PRO A 659 1.29 7.80 -4.35
C PRO A 659 2.23 6.98 -5.25
N ILE A 660 3.41 6.58 -4.74
CA ILE A 660 4.33 5.70 -5.48
C ILE A 660 3.68 4.33 -5.71
N PHE A 661 2.98 3.79 -4.70
CA PHE A 661 2.31 2.49 -4.81
C PHE A 661 1.00 2.57 -5.62
N THR A 662 0.22 3.65 -5.48
CA THR A 662 -0.93 3.93 -6.38
C THR A 662 -0.47 3.98 -7.84
N HIS A 663 0.60 4.73 -8.13
CA HIS A 663 1.14 4.88 -9.49
C HIS A 663 1.63 3.53 -10.05
N VAL A 664 2.34 2.72 -9.25
CA VAL A 664 2.74 1.35 -9.63
C VAL A 664 1.52 0.45 -9.87
N SER A 665 0.51 0.48 -9.00
CA SER A 665 -0.74 -0.26 -9.19
C SER A 665 -1.43 0.09 -10.50
N ALA A 666 -1.67 1.39 -10.74
CA ALA A 666 -2.29 1.86 -11.97
C ALA A 666 -1.50 1.41 -13.21
N SER A 667 -0.16 1.49 -13.14
CA SER A 667 0.74 1.13 -14.25
C SER A 667 0.79 -0.38 -14.54
N VAL A 668 0.60 -1.23 -13.53
CA VAL A 668 0.43 -2.68 -13.72
C VAL A 668 -0.93 -3.00 -14.32
N GLN A 669 -1.99 -2.29 -13.91
CA GLN A 669 -3.37 -2.56 -14.30
C GLN A 669 -3.72 -2.12 -15.74
N GLY A 670 -3.00 -1.16 -16.33
CA GLY A 670 -3.20 -0.69 -17.70
C GLY A 670 -1.97 -0.85 -18.61
N LEU A 671 -1.16 -1.88 -18.36
CA LEU A 671 0.16 -2.05 -18.98
C LEU A 671 0.12 -2.18 -20.51
N ASP A 672 -0.92 -2.81 -21.04
CA ASP A 672 -1.23 -2.96 -22.46
C ASP A 672 -1.70 -1.64 -23.10
N VAL A 673 -2.49 -0.84 -22.38
CA VAL A 673 -2.83 0.54 -22.77
C VAL A 673 -1.57 1.40 -22.80
N ILE A 674 -0.75 1.38 -21.75
CA ILE A 674 0.48 2.18 -21.67
C ILE A 674 1.43 1.90 -22.87
N ARG A 675 1.56 0.63 -23.28
CA ARG A 675 2.39 0.21 -24.43
C ARG A 675 1.79 0.51 -25.78
N SER A 676 0.50 0.23 -25.99
CA SER A 676 -0.17 0.60 -27.25
C SER A 676 -0.09 2.11 -27.49
N PHE A 677 -0.20 2.91 -26.42
CA PHE A 677 -0.01 4.36 -26.44
C PHE A 677 1.46 4.84 -26.52
N LYS A 678 2.45 3.98 -26.23
CA LYS A 678 3.89 4.33 -26.10
C LYS A 678 4.18 5.38 -25.01
N ALA A 679 3.43 5.32 -23.91
CA ALA A 679 3.47 6.30 -22.82
C ALA A 679 4.54 6.00 -21.74
N GLU A 680 5.36 4.95 -21.90
CA GLU A 680 6.30 4.45 -20.87
C GLU A 680 7.27 5.54 -20.39
N THR A 681 7.74 6.40 -21.29
CA THR A 681 8.65 7.52 -20.96
C THR A 681 7.98 8.57 -20.08
N ARG A 682 6.68 8.86 -20.29
CA ARG A 682 5.93 9.78 -19.43
C ARG A 682 5.78 9.19 -18.02
N LEU A 683 5.31 7.95 -17.91
CA LEU A 683 5.10 7.29 -16.63
C LEU A 683 6.42 7.01 -15.88
N ARG A 684 7.54 6.83 -16.59
CA ARG A 684 8.90 6.80 -16.01
C ARG A 684 9.26 8.13 -15.33
N LEU A 685 9.01 9.26 -16.00
CA LEU A 685 9.29 10.59 -15.45
C LEU A 685 8.35 10.96 -14.30
N GLU A 686 7.08 10.55 -14.35
CA GLU A 686 6.13 10.73 -13.24
C GLU A 686 6.52 9.88 -12.02
N PHE A 687 6.93 8.61 -12.21
CA PHE A 687 7.48 7.78 -11.15
C PHE A 687 8.78 8.35 -10.55
N ASP A 688 9.75 8.73 -11.38
CA ASP A 688 11.02 9.32 -10.92
C ASP A 688 10.78 10.66 -10.16
N LYS A 689 9.74 11.43 -10.52
CA LYS A 689 9.28 12.63 -9.77
C LYS A 689 8.70 12.29 -8.40
N LEU A 690 7.82 11.28 -8.30
CA LEU A 690 7.25 10.84 -7.02
C LEU A 690 8.35 10.29 -6.09
N GLN A 691 9.24 9.46 -6.63
CA GLN A 691 10.38 8.89 -5.91
C GLN A 691 11.36 9.96 -5.42
N ASN A 692 11.62 11.00 -6.21
CA ASN A 692 12.40 12.17 -5.79
C ASN A 692 11.78 12.86 -4.56
N GLY A 693 10.46 13.10 -4.56
CA GLY A 693 9.75 13.76 -3.46
C GLY A 693 9.81 12.98 -2.14
N HIS A 694 9.61 11.66 -2.20
CA HIS A 694 9.76 10.76 -1.04
C HIS A 694 11.22 10.73 -0.53
N SER A 695 12.18 10.56 -1.44
CA SER A 695 13.61 10.42 -1.08
C SER A 695 14.18 11.70 -0.47
N SER A 696 13.71 12.86 -0.92
CA SER A 696 14.07 14.14 -0.33
C SER A 696 13.56 14.28 1.11
N ALA A 697 12.30 13.92 1.39
CA ALA A 697 11.77 13.90 2.75
C ALA A 697 12.54 12.94 3.68
N TRP A 698 12.88 11.76 3.17
CA TRP A 698 13.70 10.78 3.88
C TRP A 698 15.10 11.32 4.22
N TYR A 699 15.76 11.95 3.25
CA TYR A 699 17.06 12.59 3.46
C TYR A 699 16.98 13.70 4.51
N PHE A 700 15.97 14.58 4.46
CA PHE A 700 15.78 15.61 5.48
C PHE A 700 15.56 15.02 6.88
N HIS A 701 14.67 14.03 7.03
CA HIS A 701 14.45 13.35 8.32
C HIS A 701 15.75 12.79 8.91
N LYS A 702 16.55 12.04 8.13
CA LYS A 702 17.82 11.47 8.62
C LYS A 702 18.89 12.55 8.84
N ALA A 703 18.96 13.55 7.98
CA ALA A 703 19.89 14.67 8.10
C ALA A 703 19.65 15.48 9.39
N PHE A 704 18.39 15.73 9.76
CA PHE A 704 18.04 16.35 11.05
C PHE A 704 18.34 15.42 12.24
N ALA A 705 18.10 14.11 12.13
CA ALA A 705 18.41 13.15 13.20
C ALA A 705 19.91 13.07 13.53
N TYR A 706 20.79 12.98 12.52
CA TYR A 706 22.25 12.95 12.74
C TYR A 706 22.81 14.29 13.19
N SER A 707 22.21 15.40 12.77
CA SER A 707 22.54 16.75 13.23
C SER A 707 22.14 16.98 14.70
N GLN A 708 20.95 16.51 15.10
CA GLN A 708 20.53 16.49 16.51
C GLN A 708 21.52 15.68 17.38
N ALA A 709 21.91 14.49 16.91
CA ALA A 709 22.90 13.65 17.58
C ALA A 709 24.27 14.36 17.70
N PHE A 710 24.76 14.98 16.62
CA PHE A 710 26.00 15.74 16.59
C PHE A 710 26.06 16.87 17.64
N TRP A 711 25.04 17.74 17.69
CA TRP A 711 25.01 18.83 18.68
C TRP A 711 24.87 18.33 20.13
N THR A 712 24.18 17.19 20.32
CA THR A 712 24.04 16.52 21.63
C THR A 712 25.38 15.96 22.12
N ASP A 713 26.07 15.20 21.26
CA ASP A 713 27.40 14.66 21.55
C ASP A 713 28.43 15.76 21.81
N LEU A 714 28.36 16.86 21.06
CA LEU A 714 29.24 18.02 21.23
C LEU A 714 29.10 18.62 22.63
N ALA A 715 27.88 18.84 23.11
CA ALA A 715 27.62 19.29 24.48
C ALA A 715 28.16 18.30 25.54
N CYS A 716 27.97 16.99 25.32
CA CYS A 716 28.48 15.96 26.23
C CYS A 716 30.02 15.84 26.21
N SER A 717 30.68 16.19 25.10
CA SER A 717 32.14 16.27 25.00
C SER A 717 32.72 17.44 25.81
N PHE A 718 32.09 18.61 25.78
CA PHE A 718 32.45 19.75 26.64
C PHE A 718 32.23 19.43 28.13
N TYR A 719 31.15 18.73 28.48
CA TYR A 719 30.91 18.25 29.84
C TYR A 719 32.03 17.31 30.34
N THR A 720 32.49 16.39 29.49
CA THR A 720 33.60 15.48 29.81
C THR A 720 34.91 16.25 30.01
N PHE A 721 35.21 17.23 29.14
CA PHE A 721 36.36 18.12 29.32
C PHE A 721 36.32 18.87 30.66
N ILE A 722 35.16 19.42 31.05
CA ILE A 722 34.99 20.13 32.32
C ILE A 722 35.25 19.22 33.53
N ILE A 723 34.75 17.98 33.50
CA ILE A 723 34.99 16.98 34.58
C ILE A 723 36.49 16.65 34.68
N MET A 724 37.15 16.35 33.57
CA MET A 724 38.57 15.99 33.56
C MET A 724 39.49 17.14 33.94
N PHE A 725 39.13 18.38 33.57
CA PHE A 725 39.82 19.59 34.01
C PHE A 725 39.63 19.82 35.52
N TYR A 726 38.40 19.70 36.02
CA TYR A 726 38.11 19.88 37.45
C TYR A 726 38.90 18.88 38.32
N LEU A 727 38.86 17.59 37.96
CA LEU A 727 39.53 16.52 38.69
C LEU A 727 41.05 16.73 38.79
N LEU A 728 41.67 17.29 37.74
CA LEU A 728 43.11 17.53 37.67
C LEU A 728 43.56 18.79 38.45
N PHE A 729 42.76 19.86 38.46
CA PHE A 729 43.19 21.15 39.03
C PHE A 729 42.62 21.48 40.42
N PHE A 730 41.46 20.93 40.79
CA PHE A 730 40.74 21.35 42.01
C PHE A 730 40.62 20.26 43.08
N LYS A 731 41.05 19.02 42.81
CA LYS A 731 40.72 17.87 43.69
C LYS A 731 41.86 16.88 43.93
N ASN A 732 43.01 17.42 44.35
CA ASN A 732 44.14 16.68 44.92
C ASN A 732 43.65 15.74 46.05
N GLY A 733 44.18 14.52 46.11
CA GLY A 733 43.78 13.52 47.13
C GLY A 733 42.49 12.76 46.81
N SER A 734 42.06 12.68 45.54
CA SER A 734 40.96 11.82 45.12
C SER A 734 41.38 10.35 45.00
N SER A 735 40.64 9.44 45.64
CA SER A 735 40.81 7.98 45.50
C SER A 735 40.63 7.51 44.05
N VAL A 736 41.56 6.70 43.53
CA VAL A 736 41.68 6.36 42.10
C VAL A 736 40.38 5.76 41.52
N GLY A 737 39.72 4.85 42.24
CA GLY A 737 38.51 4.17 41.77
C GLY A 737 37.35 5.13 41.47
N HIS A 738 37.20 6.20 42.25
CA HIS A 738 36.17 7.22 42.00
C HIS A 738 36.53 8.19 40.87
N VAL A 739 37.83 8.47 40.65
CA VAL A 739 38.29 9.23 39.47
C VAL A 739 38.01 8.42 38.19
N GLY A 740 38.40 7.15 38.16
CA GLY A 740 38.18 6.25 37.03
C GLY A 740 36.70 6.07 36.70
N LEU A 741 35.86 5.88 37.72
CA LEU A 741 34.40 5.81 37.53
C LEU A 741 33.83 7.12 36.96
N SER A 742 34.30 8.28 37.41
CA SER A 742 33.79 9.59 36.94
C SER A 742 34.15 9.86 35.47
N VAL A 743 35.38 9.54 35.05
CA VAL A 743 35.85 9.73 33.66
C VAL A 743 35.23 8.70 32.72
N THR A 744 35.11 7.43 33.12
CA THR A 744 34.47 6.40 32.28
C THR A 744 32.99 6.69 32.05
N GLN A 745 32.23 7.02 33.10
CA GLN A 745 30.79 7.31 32.98
C GLN A 745 30.53 8.59 32.16
N SER A 746 31.36 9.63 32.28
CA SER A 746 31.21 10.84 31.43
C SER A 746 31.49 10.56 29.95
N ILE A 747 32.46 9.70 29.62
CA ILE A 747 32.68 9.23 28.24
C ILE A 747 31.49 8.40 27.72
N VAL A 748 30.88 7.55 28.55
CA VAL A 748 29.72 6.71 28.19
C VAL A 748 28.44 7.53 27.94
N ILE A 749 28.26 8.67 28.63
CA ILE A 749 27.14 9.59 28.38
C ILE A 749 27.14 10.09 26.92
N ILE A 750 28.32 10.31 26.32
CA ILE A 750 28.48 10.63 24.91
C ILE A 750 28.15 9.39 24.06
N GLY A 751 27.16 9.47 23.18
CA GLY A 751 26.57 8.31 22.51
C GLY A 751 25.33 7.74 23.21
N LEU A 752 25.27 7.70 24.55
CA LEU A 752 24.05 7.23 25.25
C LEU A 752 22.88 8.21 25.06
N VAL A 753 23.13 9.51 25.25
CA VAL A 753 22.06 10.53 25.15
C VAL A 753 21.52 10.64 23.72
N GLN A 754 22.39 10.67 22.70
CA GLN A 754 21.94 10.66 21.30
C GLN A 754 21.22 9.35 20.92
N TYR A 755 21.60 8.21 21.49
CA TYR A 755 20.92 6.93 21.25
C TYR A 755 19.49 6.95 21.81
N VAL A 756 19.29 7.47 23.03
CA VAL A 756 17.95 7.67 23.60
C VAL A 756 17.11 8.60 22.72
N MET A 757 17.65 9.73 22.26
CA MET A 757 16.93 10.66 21.35
C MET A 757 16.66 10.08 19.95
N LYS A 758 17.51 9.14 19.49
CA LYS A 758 17.31 8.40 18.26
C LYS A 758 16.17 7.38 18.41
N CYS A 759 16.21 6.58 19.48
CA CYS A 759 15.17 5.62 19.82
C CYS A 759 13.82 6.29 20.07
N TRP A 760 13.78 7.42 20.77
CA TRP A 760 12.56 8.18 21.01
C TRP A 760 11.88 8.61 19.70
N GLY A 761 12.60 9.31 18.83
CA GLY A 761 12.05 9.77 17.55
C GLY A 761 11.95 8.68 16.45
N GLU A 762 12.33 7.43 16.74
CA GLU A 762 11.96 6.26 15.94
C GLU A 762 10.68 5.63 16.54
N PHE A 763 10.55 5.57 17.86
CA PHE A 763 9.34 5.13 18.57
C PHE A 763 8.12 6.01 18.24
N GLU A 764 8.27 7.34 18.25
CA GLU A 764 7.23 8.28 17.79
C GLU A 764 6.81 7.97 16.34
N TYR A 765 7.77 7.74 15.43
CA TYR A 765 7.51 7.43 14.03
C TYR A 765 6.79 6.09 13.84
N GLN A 766 7.14 5.05 14.61
CA GLN A 766 6.43 3.77 14.57
C GLN A 766 5.01 3.89 15.19
N MET A 767 4.82 4.71 16.23
CA MET A 767 3.53 4.87 16.90
C MET A 767 2.46 5.53 16.01
N THR A 768 2.84 6.33 14.99
CA THR A 768 1.89 6.82 13.97
C THR A 768 1.27 5.71 13.11
N SER A 769 1.80 4.48 13.14
CA SER A 769 1.10 3.32 12.59
C SER A 769 -0.03 2.81 13.51
N VAL A 770 0.06 3.07 14.82
CA VAL A 770 -0.93 2.67 15.83
C VAL A 770 -1.99 3.76 16.01
N GLU A 771 -1.61 5.05 15.96
CA GLU A 771 -2.56 6.19 15.91
C GLU A 771 -3.65 5.90 14.87
N ARG A 772 -3.25 5.54 13.64
CA ARG A 772 -4.13 5.12 12.55
C ARG A 772 -4.99 3.89 12.85
N ILE A 773 -4.47 2.90 13.57
CA ILE A 773 -5.25 1.70 13.90
C ILE A 773 -6.33 2.03 14.94
N VAL A 774 -6.08 2.98 15.84
CA VAL A 774 -7.08 3.51 16.77
C VAL A 774 -8.10 4.37 16.03
N GLU A 775 -7.67 5.26 15.13
CA GLU A 775 -8.56 6.05 14.25
C GLU A 775 -9.52 5.13 13.46
N TYR A 776 -9.03 4.03 12.87
CA TYR A 776 -9.86 3.04 12.18
C TYR A 776 -10.75 2.18 13.10
N ALA A 777 -10.45 2.10 14.41
CA ALA A 777 -11.28 1.40 15.39
C ALA A 777 -12.39 2.30 15.98
N ASP A 778 -12.17 3.61 15.99
CA ASP A 778 -13.16 4.61 16.43
C ASP A 778 -14.14 5.00 15.30
N VAL A 779 -14.01 4.44 14.09
CA VAL A 779 -14.97 4.62 12.98
C VAL A 779 -16.34 4.04 13.35
N THR A 780 -17.39 4.84 13.16
CA THR A 780 -18.78 4.45 13.43
C THR A 780 -19.19 3.19 12.65
N PRO A 781 -19.66 2.12 13.33
CA PRO A 781 -20.20 0.93 12.66
C PRO A 781 -21.56 1.21 11.99
N GLU A 782 -22.05 0.26 11.19
CA GLU A 782 -23.41 0.33 10.62
C GLU A 782 -24.47 0.42 11.74
N GLU A 783 -25.39 1.37 11.62
CA GLU A 783 -26.46 1.58 12.59
C GLU A 783 -27.51 0.45 12.53
N ASP A 784 -27.38 -0.52 13.43
CA ASP A 784 -28.40 -1.54 13.68
C ASP A 784 -29.27 -1.19 14.89
N ASN A 785 -29.94 -0.03 14.81
CA ASN A 785 -30.84 0.55 15.82
C ASN A 785 -32.19 -0.22 15.90
N CYS A 786 -32.11 -1.50 16.27
CA CYS A 786 -33.22 -2.45 16.31
C CYS A 786 -34.24 -2.11 17.41
N THR A 787 -35.53 -2.29 17.11
CA THR A 787 -36.62 -2.26 18.11
C THR A 787 -37.62 -3.40 17.96
N CYS A 788 -37.61 -4.13 16.82
CA CYS A 788 -38.50 -5.25 16.55
C CYS A 788 -37.71 -6.47 16.09
N ILE A 789 -37.90 -7.61 16.75
CA ILE A 789 -37.42 -8.92 16.27
C ILE A 789 -38.61 -9.61 15.61
N PRO A 790 -38.67 -9.70 14.27
CA PRO A 790 -39.77 -10.38 13.59
C PRO A 790 -39.72 -11.89 13.82
N HIS A 791 -40.88 -12.55 13.78
CA HIS A 791 -41.03 -14.00 13.95
C HIS A 791 -40.22 -14.78 12.90
N GLU A 792 -39.71 -15.97 13.21
CA GLU A 792 -38.82 -16.73 12.31
C GLU A 792 -39.43 -17.00 10.92
N SER A 793 -40.75 -17.12 10.86
CA SER A 793 -41.52 -17.30 9.62
C SER A 793 -41.70 -16.01 8.79
N TRP A 794 -41.07 -14.90 9.16
CA TRP A 794 -41.12 -13.63 8.42
C TRP A 794 -39.97 -13.55 7.40
N PRO A 795 -40.21 -12.96 6.20
CA PRO A 795 -41.51 -12.61 5.65
C PRO A 795 -42.29 -13.87 5.24
N LYS A 796 -43.61 -13.86 5.48
CA LYS A 796 -44.55 -14.90 5.05
C LYS A 796 -44.98 -14.69 3.60
N HIS A 797 -45.22 -13.44 3.22
CA HIS A 797 -45.83 -13.05 1.94
C HIS A 797 -44.88 -12.26 1.04
N GLY A 798 -43.89 -11.56 1.60
CA GLY A 798 -42.96 -10.75 0.83
C GLY A 798 -43.60 -9.45 0.29
N GLU A 799 -44.58 -8.91 1.00
CA GLU A 799 -45.32 -7.71 0.59
C GLU A 799 -44.50 -6.45 0.89
N LEU A 800 -44.19 -5.68 -0.15
CA LEU A 800 -43.34 -4.48 -0.09
C LEU A 800 -44.20 -3.21 -0.19
N ALA A 801 -44.12 -2.33 0.81
CA ALA A 801 -44.84 -1.06 0.81
C ALA A 801 -43.93 0.14 1.12
N LYS A 802 -44.15 1.25 0.40
CA LYS A 802 -43.52 2.56 0.62
C LYS A 802 -44.61 3.63 0.63
N LYS A 803 -44.49 4.64 1.50
CA LYS A 803 -45.54 5.61 1.88
C LYS A 803 -46.69 5.81 0.86
N LEU A 804 -47.85 5.26 1.24
CA LEU A 804 -49.22 5.56 0.78
C LEU A 804 -49.73 5.05 -0.58
N GLU A 805 -48.91 4.47 -1.49
CA GLU A 805 -49.47 3.81 -2.68
C GLU A 805 -48.85 2.43 -3.00
N PHE A 806 -49.73 1.54 -3.46
CA PHE A 806 -49.57 0.16 -3.95
C PHE A 806 -49.60 -1.02 -2.95
N TYR A 807 -50.09 -2.15 -3.49
CA TYR A 807 -50.60 -3.35 -2.82
C TYR A 807 -50.19 -4.64 -3.57
N GLN A 808 -50.30 -5.76 -2.84
CA GLN A 808 -50.35 -7.17 -3.27
C GLN A 808 -49.04 -7.95 -3.35
N GLN A 809 -49.21 -9.26 -3.09
CA GLN A 809 -48.20 -10.27 -2.74
C GLN A 809 -47.82 -11.11 -3.96
N PHE A 810 -46.65 -11.74 -3.94
CA PHE A 810 -46.20 -12.72 -4.95
C PHE A 810 -46.26 -12.19 -6.40
N GLN A 811 -45.74 -10.98 -6.63
CA GLN A 811 -45.70 -10.36 -7.96
C GLN A 811 -44.28 -10.16 -8.48
N PHE A 812 -44.17 -10.21 -9.80
CA PHE A 812 -42.97 -9.93 -10.56
C PHE A 812 -42.95 -8.44 -10.96
N PHE A 813 -42.02 -7.69 -10.39
CA PHE A 813 -41.87 -6.25 -10.59
C PHE A 813 -40.65 -5.94 -11.47
N GLY A 814 -40.90 -5.34 -12.64
CA GLY A 814 -39.86 -4.85 -13.53
C GLY A 814 -39.44 -3.42 -13.20
N ILE A 815 -38.23 -3.22 -12.70
CA ILE A 815 -37.64 -1.89 -12.49
C ILE A 815 -36.94 -1.47 -13.78
N VAL A 816 -37.63 -0.62 -14.54
CA VAL A 816 -37.15 -0.05 -15.80
C VAL A 816 -36.73 1.39 -15.55
N GLY A 817 -35.64 1.81 -16.16
CA GLY A 817 -35.17 3.17 -15.96
C GLY A 817 -33.80 3.40 -16.53
N ARG A 818 -33.43 4.66 -16.51
CA ARG A 818 -32.29 5.17 -17.24
C ARG A 818 -31.00 4.98 -16.41
N THR A 819 -29.88 4.41 -16.90
CA THR A 819 -28.69 4.02 -16.08
C THR A 819 -28.30 5.05 -15.02
N GLY A 820 -27.97 4.58 -13.81
CA GLY A 820 -27.91 5.45 -12.65
C GLY A 820 -29.28 5.81 -12.06
N ALA A 821 -30.38 5.19 -12.52
CA ALA A 821 -31.79 5.54 -12.23
C ALA A 821 -32.21 5.68 -10.76
N GLY A 822 -31.33 5.31 -9.85
CA GLY A 822 -31.70 4.77 -8.57
C GLY A 822 -32.10 3.29 -8.65
N LYS A 823 -32.00 2.59 -9.80
CA LYS A 823 -32.41 1.17 -9.92
C LYS A 823 -31.71 0.31 -8.86
N SER A 824 -30.40 0.16 -8.99
CA SER A 824 -29.54 -0.60 -8.08
C SER A 824 -29.46 0.06 -6.69
N SER A 825 -29.75 1.37 -6.61
CA SER A 825 -29.92 2.09 -5.34
C SER A 825 -31.17 1.66 -4.58
N ILE A 826 -32.29 1.29 -5.24
CA ILE A 826 -33.47 0.71 -4.58
C ILE A 826 -33.12 -0.62 -3.94
N ILE A 827 -32.42 -1.52 -4.65
CA ILE A 827 -31.94 -2.79 -4.06
C ILE A 827 -30.98 -2.49 -2.89
N SER A 828 -30.04 -1.56 -3.06
CA SER A 828 -29.10 -1.18 -2.00
C SER A 828 -29.80 -0.56 -0.76
N THR A 829 -30.92 0.13 -0.97
CA THR A 829 -31.78 0.67 0.09
C THR A 829 -32.56 -0.44 0.80
N LEU A 830 -33.10 -1.40 0.06
CA LEU A 830 -33.80 -2.58 0.58
C LEU A 830 -32.88 -3.43 1.47
N PHE A 831 -31.61 -3.60 1.08
CA PHE A 831 -30.58 -4.27 1.88
C PHE A 831 -30.00 -3.40 3.01
N ARG A 832 -30.47 -2.15 3.19
CA ARG A 832 -29.91 -1.15 4.13
C ARG A 832 -28.38 -1.06 4.05
N LEU A 833 -27.84 -0.86 2.85
CA LEU A 833 -26.41 -0.59 2.62
C LEU A 833 -26.07 0.91 2.66
N TYR A 834 -27.09 1.77 2.53
CA TYR A 834 -26.99 3.22 2.67
C TYR A 834 -28.10 3.70 3.60
N ASN A 835 -27.83 4.76 4.35
CA ASN A 835 -28.88 5.48 5.08
C ASN A 835 -29.81 6.18 4.08
N PHE A 836 -31.12 6.16 4.37
CA PHE A 836 -32.15 6.67 3.46
C PHE A 836 -33.28 7.36 4.21
N ASP A 837 -33.90 8.37 3.58
CA ASP A 837 -35.05 9.08 4.13
C ASP A 837 -36.38 8.39 3.84
N GLY A 838 -37.32 8.51 4.79
CA GLY A 838 -38.61 7.81 4.75
C GLY A 838 -38.55 6.41 5.38
N THR A 839 -39.53 5.58 5.03
CA THR A 839 -39.76 4.24 5.60
C THR A 839 -40.11 3.24 4.48
N ILE A 840 -39.75 1.98 4.68
CA ILE A 840 -40.04 0.86 3.76
C ILE A 840 -40.52 -0.31 4.64
N PHE A 841 -41.66 -0.90 4.29
CA PHE A 841 -42.27 -1.98 5.04
C PHE A 841 -42.17 -3.31 4.28
N ILE A 842 -41.91 -4.40 5.00
CA ILE A 842 -42.00 -5.78 4.52
C ILE A 842 -42.99 -6.53 5.42
N ASP A 843 -44.06 -7.07 4.83
CA ASP A 843 -45.19 -7.69 5.55
C ASP A 843 -45.72 -6.77 6.69
N GLY A 844 -45.76 -5.46 6.45
CA GLY A 844 -46.18 -4.42 7.41
C GLY A 844 -45.14 -4.00 8.46
N VAL A 845 -43.94 -4.60 8.49
CA VAL A 845 -42.86 -4.25 9.44
C VAL A 845 -41.86 -3.31 8.78
N ASP A 846 -41.54 -2.16 9.41
CA ASP A 846 -40.54 -1.22 8.87
C ASP A 846 -39.13 -1.83 8.96
N ILE A 847 -38.43 -1.94 7.83
CA ILE A 847 -37.09 -2.54 7.73
C ILE A 847 -36.04 -1.80 8.55
N LYS A 848 -36.30 -0.55 8.97
CA LYS A 848 -35.43 0.19 9.91
C LYS A 848 -35.49 -0.34 11.35
N THR A 849 -36.59 -0.99 11.74
CA THR A 849 -36.78 -1.53 13.10
C THR A 849 -36.23 -2.94 13.29
N VAL A 850 -35.97 -3.64 12.18
CA VAL A 850 -35.51 -5.04 12.11
C VAL A 850 -33.97 -5.10 12.10
N PRO A 851 -33.33 -6.09 12.76
CA PRO A 851 -31.88 -6.28 12.68
C PRO A 851 -31.38 -6.50 11.25
N LEU A 852 -30.27 -5.86 10.88
CA LEU A 852 -29.65 -5.93 9.55
C LEU A 852 -29.38 -7.38 9.12
N HIS A 853 -28.81 -8.19 10.02
CA HIS A 853 -28.54 -9.60 9.74
C HIS A 853 -29.86 -10.38 9.48
N THR A 854 -30.90 -10.13 10.26
CA THR A 854 -32.21 -10.78 10.06
C THR A 854 -32.82 -10.38 8.73
N LEU A 855 -32.87 -9.08 8.43
CA LEU A 855 -33.36 -8.53 7.16
C LEU A 855 -32.61 -9.13 5.95
N ARG A 856 -31.28 -8.99 5.91
CA ARG A 856 -30.44 -9.45 4.80
C ARG A 856 -30.44 -10.99 4.64
N SER A 857 -30.61 -11.74 5.75
CA SER A 857 -30.75 -13.21 5.69
C SER A 857 -32.05 -13.69 5.02
N LYS A 858 -33.10 -12.85 4.97
CA LYS A 858 -34.43 -13.22 4.44
C LYS A 858 -34.70 -12.79 2.99
N ILE A 859 -33.73 -12.14 2.34
CA ILE A 859 -33.83 -11.68 0.95
C ILE A 859 -32.73 -12.37 0.11
N ALA A 860 -33.09 -12.95 -1.03
CA ALA A 860 -32.12 -13.47 -1.99
C ALA A 860 -31.70 -12.37 -2.98
N ILE A 861 -30.46 -12.39 -3.44
CA ILE A 861 -29.97 -11.47 -4.48
C ILE A 861 -29.16 -12.19 -5.55
N ILE A 862 -29.33 -11.75 -6.80
CA ILE A 862 -28.43 -12.02 -7.91
C ILE A 862 -27.82 -10.68 -8.34
N PRO A 863 -26.54 -10.41 -8.02
CA PRO A 863 -25.91 -9.11 -8.27
C PRO A 863 -25.47 -8.91 -9.73
N GLN A 864 -25.25 -7.64 -10.09
CA GLN A 864 -24.76 -7.19 -11.40
C GLN A 864 -23.36 -7.73 -11.74
N GLU A 865 -22.45 -7.77 -10.76
CA GLU A 865 -21.16 -8.45 -10.88
C GLU A 865 -21.19 -9.78 -10.11
N PRO A 866 -21.05 -10.94 -10.79
CA PRO A 866 -21.09 -12.25 -10.15
C PRO A 866 -19.75 -12.59 -9.48
N ILE A 867 -19.58 -12.11 -8.25
CA ILE A 867 -18.36 -12.31 -7.47
C ILE A 867 -18.29 -13.74 -6.93
N LEU A 868 -17.20 -14.43 -7.28
CA LEU A 868 -16.75 -15.66 -6.62
C LEU A 868 -15.46 -15.39 -5.84
N PHE A 869 -15.31 -16.06 -4.71
CA PHE A 869 -14.19 -15.93 -3.77
C PHE A 869 -13.21 -17.10 -3.92
N LEU A 870 -11.96 -16.90 -3.53
CA LEU A 870 -10.93 -17.93 -3.62
C LEU A 870 -11.15 -19.00 -2.53
N GLY A 871 -11.45 -20.24 -2.95
CA GLY A 871 -11.85 -21.36 -2.11
C GLY A 871 -12.20 -22.60 -2.94
N THR A 872 -13.00 -23.54 -2.41
CA THR A 872 -13.68 -24.55 -3.25
C THR A 872 -14.96 -23.99 -3.88
N LEU A 873 -15.52 -24.70 -4.86
CA LEU A 873 -16.83 -24.37 -5.43
C LEU A 873 -17.95 -24.58 -4.40
N ARG A 874 -17.88 -25.63 -3.57
CA ARG A 874 -18.76 -25.86 -2.41
C ARG A 874 -18.84 -24.62 -1.52
N GLN A 875 -17.70 -24.17 -0.99
CA GLN A 875 -17.57 -22.98 -0.14
C GLN A 875 -18.06 -21.69 -0.79
N ASN A 876 -18.16 -21.66 -2.13
CA ASN A 876 -18.70 -20.53 -2.88
C ASN A 876 -20.22 -20.61 -3.06
N LEU A 877 -20.84 -21.78 -3.01
CA LEU A 877 -22.29 -21.95 -3.06
C LEU A 877 -22.90 -21.88 -1.65
N ASP A 878 -22.22 -22.51 -0.70
CA ASP A 878 -22.59 -22.64 0.71
C ASP A 878 -21.34 -22.47 1.59
N PRO A 879 -21.13 -21.30 2.22
CA PRO A 879 -20.02 -21.08 3.15
C PRO A 879 -20.31 -21.49 4.61
N PHE A 880 -21.49 -22.03 4.90
CA PHE A 880 -21.92 -22.44 6.25
C PHE A 880 -22.05 -23.97 6.40
N ASP A 881 -22.00 -24.73 5.29
CA ASP A 881 -22.34 -26.16 5.22
C ASP A 881 -23.77 -26.45 5.71
N GLU A 882 -24.71 -25.56 5.36
CA GLU A 882 -26.17 -25.67 5.58
C GLU A 882 -26.85 -26.71 4.67
N TYR A 883 -26.31 -26.96 3.47
CA TYR A 883 -26.97 -27.75 2.42
C TYR A 883 -26.20 -29.05 2.11
N SER A 884 -26.93 -30.14 1.91
CA SER A 884 -26.34 -31.41 1.46
C SER A 884 -25.84 -31.33 0.02
N ASP A 885 -24.81 -32.11 -0.31
CA ASP A 885 -24.30 -32.27 -1.68
C ASP A 885 -25.41 -32.60 -2.69
N SER A 886 -26.40 -33.41 -2.29
CA SER A 886 -27.60 -33.70 -3.09
C SER A 886 -28.40 -32.46 -3.45
N GLN A 887 -28.56 -31.49 -2.52
CA GLN A 887 -29.24 -30.22 -2.79
C GLN A 887 -28.37 -29.31 -3.68
N LEU A 888 -27.06 -29.25 -3.44
CA LEU A 888 -26.12 -28.49 -4.27
C LEU A 888 -26.10 -29.01 -5.72
N TRP A 889 -26.06 -30.33 -5.93
CA TRP A 889 -26.11 -30.95 -7.25
C TRP A 889 -27.48 -30.78 -7.93
N SER A 890 -28.58 -30.86 -7.19
CA SER A 890 -29.92 -30.57 -7.73
C SER A 890 -30.05 -29.12 -8.18
N ALA A 891 -29.54 -28.16 -7.40
CA ALA A 891 -29.58 -26.75 -7.76
C ALA A 891 -28.63 -26.41 -8.93
N LEU A 892 -27.51 -27.15 -9.09
CA LEU A 892 -26.65 -27.11 -10.28
C LEU A 892 -27.29 -27.73 -11.53
N GLU A 893 -28.23 -28.67 -11.35
CA GLU A 893 -29.04 -29.27 -12.43
C GLU A 893 -30.13 -28.29 -12.90
N ASP A 894 -30.78 -27.60 -11.96
CA ASP A 894 -31.78 -26.54 -12.24
C ASP A 894 -31.26 -25.36 -13.08
N VAL A 895 -29.94 -25.24 -13.29
CA VAL A 895 -29.28 -24.15 -14.04
C VAL A 895 -28.36 -24.63 -15.17
N ASP A 896 -28.49 -25.89 -15.60
CA ASP A 896 -27.68 -26.52 -16.66
C ASP A 896 -26.14 -26.54 -16.39
N LEU A 897 -25.69 -26.38 -15.14
CA LEU A 897 -24.25 -26.41 -14.77
C LEU A 897 -23.73 -27.79 -14.34
N LYS A 898 -24.61 -28.76 -14.08
CA LYS A 898 -24.23 -30.10 -13.56
C LYS A 898 -23.12 -30.77 -14.37
N GLU A 899 -23.24 -30.80 -15.70
CA GLU A 899 -22.18 -31.36 -16.58
C GLU A 899 -20.86 -30.59 -16.43
N VAL A 900 -20.91 -29.26 -16.49
CA VAL A 900 -19.73 -28.38 -16.40
C VAL A 900 -18.96 -28.62 -15.11
N VAL A 901 -19.67 -28.72 -13.97
CA VAL A 901 -19.04 -28.99 -12.66
C VAL A 901 -18.54 -30.42 -12.55
N SER A 902 -19.28 -31.41 -13.09
CA SER A 902 -18.84 -32.81 -13.11
C SER A 902 -17.55 -33.04 -13.94
N GLY A 903 -17.32 -32.21 -14.96
CA GLY A 903 -16.09 -32.22 -15.77
C GLY A 903 -14.88 -31.55 -15.12
N LEU A 904 -15.03 -30.94 -13.94
CA LEU A 904 -13.91 -30.36 -13.19
C LEU A 904 -13.18 -31.47 -12.39
N PRO A 905 -11.85 -31.40 -12.20
CA PRO A 905 -11.05 -32.48 -11.59
C PRO A 905 -11.43 -32.92 -10.17
N SER A 906 -12.35 -32.21 -9.50
CA SER A 906 -12.79 -32.51 -8.12
C SER A 906 -14.26 -32.09 -7.88
N GLY A 907 -15.08 -31.92 -8.92
CA GLY A 907 -16.50 -31.57 -8.76
C GLY A 907 -16.74 -30.32 -7.91
N LEU A 908 -17.50 -30.46 -6.81
CA LEU A 908 -17.76 -29.37 -5.84
C LEU A 908 -16.51 -28.93 -5.08
N ASP A 909 -15.50 -29.79 -4.91
CA ASP A 909 -14.22 -29.45 -4.29
C ASP A 909 -13.21 -28.85 -5.29
N SER A 910 -13.63 -28.63 -6.54
CA SER A 910 -12.82 -27.90 -7.51
C SER A 910 -12.51 -26.48 -7.03
N ARG A 911 -11.28 -26.04 -7.29
CA ARG A 911 -10.75 -24.78 -6.75
C ARG A 911 -11.21 -23.59 -7.59
N VAL A 912 -11.79 -22.59 -6.92
CA VAL A 912 -12.14 -21.30 -7.49
C VAL A 912 -10.93 -20.37 -7.38
N LEU A 913 -10.56 -19.75 -8.51
CA LEU A 913 -9.46 -18.77 -8.56
C LEU A 913 -9.93 -17.36 -8.17
N GLU A 914 -8.98 -16.43 -8.11
CA GLU A 914 -9.23 -15.02 -7.74
C GLU A 914 -10.30 -14.38 -8.68
N GLY A 915 -11.37 -13.83 -8.09
CA GLY A 915 -12.54 -13.32 -8.81
C GLY A 915 -13.35 -14.36 -9.62
N GLY A 916 -13.09 -15.65 -9.42
CA GLY A 916 -13.65 -16.74 -10.22
C GLY A 916 -13.11 -16.79 -11.66
N CYS A 917 -11.90 -16.30 -11.92
CA CYS A 917 -11.36 -16.13 -13.28
C CYS A 917 -11.17 -17.44 -14.09
N ASN A 918 -11.35 -18.60 -13.48
CA ASN A 918 -11.44 -19.91 -14.16
C ASN A 918 -12.85 -20.24 -14.73
N PHE A 919 -13.85 -19.39 -14.49
CA PHE A 919 -15.22 -19.53 -15.00
C PHE A 919 -15.60 -18.37 -15.93
N SER A 920 -16.46 -18.64 -16.92
CA SER A 920 -17.00 -17.60 -17.79
C SER A 920 -17.92 -16.62 -17.03
N VAL A 921 -18.25 -15.47 -17.63
CA VAL A 921 -19.21 -14.51 -17.02
C VAL A 921 -20.57 -15.19 -16.79
N GLY A 922 -21.12 -15.85 -17.81
CA GLY A 922 -22.38 -16.60 -17.69
C GLY A 922 -22.33 -17.73 -16.66
N GLN A 923 -21.22 -18.49 -16.58
CA GLN A 923 -21.06 -19.53 -15.56
C GLN A 923 -21.05 -18.95 -14.14
N ARG A 924 -20.36 -17.83 -13.91
CA ARG A 924 -20.38 -17.14 -12.60
C ARG A 924 -21.79 -16.61 -12.28
N GLN A 925 -22.53 -16.13 -13.27
CA GLN A 925 -23.91 -15.67 -13.10
C GLN A 925 -24.86 -16.82 -12.73
N LEU A 926 -24.76 -17.97 -13.41
CA LEU A 926 -25.51 -19.19 -13.08
C LEU A 926 -25.16 -19.68 -11.65
N LEU A 927 -23.89 -19.63 -11.23
CA LEU A 927 -23.51 -19.94 -9.85
C LEU A 927 -24.10 -18.95 -8.82
N CYS A 928 -24.29 -17.67 -9.17
CA CYS A 928 -25.04 -16.73 -8.35
C CYS A 928 -26.56 -17.04 -8.32
N LEU A 929 -27.14 -17.54 -9.41
CA LEU A 929 -28.52 -18.03 -9.44
C LEU A 929 -28.69 -19.27 -8.53
N VAL A 930 -27.73 -20.21 -8.50
CA VAL A 930 -27.74 -21.35 -7.56
C VAL A 930 -27.81 -20.88 -6.11
N ARG A 931 -27.00 -19.89 -5.71
CA ARG A 931 -27.05 -19.29 -4.35
C ARG A 931 -28.44 -18.74 -4.02
N ALA A 932 -29.10 -18.09 -4.98
CA ALA A 932 -30.44 -17.53 -4.79
C ALA A 932 -31.52 -18.62 -4.68
N ILE A 933 -31.43 -19.70 -5.46
CA ILE A 933 -32.34 -20.86 -5.40
C ILE A 933 -32.21 -21.58 -4.06
N LEU A 934 -30.99 -21.90 -3.62
CA LEU A 934 -30.73 -22.59 -2.34
C LEU A 934 -31.33 -21.82 -1.14
N LYS A 935 -31.19 -20.49 -1.14
CA LYS A 935 -31.70 -19.61 -0.08
C LYS A 935 -33.24 -19.52 -0.01
N ASN A 936 -33.95 -19.93 -1.07
CA ASN A 936 -35.42 -20.04 -1.14
C ASN A 936 -36.20 -18.87 -0.48
N ALA A 937 -35.80 -17.64 -0.81
CA ALA A 937 -36.31 -16.43 -0.15
C ALA A 937 -37.66 -15.97 -0.75
N LYS A 938 -38.57 -15.48 0.11
CA LYS A 938 -39.85 -14.88 -0.30
C LYS A 938 -39.73 -13.51 -0.96
N ILE A 939 -38.53 -12.90 -0.94
CA ILE A 939 -38.18 -11.74 -1.75
C ILE A 939 -36.88 -12.05 -2.47
N VAL A 940 -36.88 -11.92 -3.80
CA VAL A 940 -35.72 -12.15 -4.67
C VAL A 940 -35.43 -10.89 -5.46
N ALA A 941 -34.21 -10.37 -5.35
CA ALA A 941 -33.75 -9.16 -6.03
C ALA A 941 -32.72 -9.49 -7.13
N LEU A 942 -32.93 -9.01 -8.34
CA LEU A 942 -32.04 -9.23 -9.47
C LEU A 942 -31.55 -7.89 -10.01
N ASP A 943 -30.26 -7.62 -9.83
CA ASP A 943 -29.62 -6.39 -10.29
C ASP A 943 -28.96 -6.64 -11.65
N GLU A 944 -29.70 -6.40 -12.74
CA GLU A 944 -29.22 -6.50 -14.13
C GLU A 944 -28.62 -7.88 -14.50
N ALA A 945 -29.12 -8.93 -13.85
CA ALA A 945 -28.55 -10.27 -13.78
C ALA A 945 -28.31 -11.04 -15.10
N THR A 946 -28.65 -10.49 -16.26
CA THR A 946 -28.37 -11.09 -17.57
C THR A 946 -27.73 -10.13 -18.58
N ALA A 947 -27.36 -8.92 -18.18
CA ALA A 947 -26.81 -7.88 -19.07
C ALA A 947 -25.54 -8.35 -19.82
N SER A 948 -24.61 -8.98 -19.10
CA SER A 948 -23.29 -9.45 -19.58
C SER A 948 -23.27 -10.91 -20.08
N VAL A 949 -24.46 -11.49 -20.28
CA VAL A 949 -24.69 -12.92 -20.48
C VAL A 949 -25.20 -13.21 -21.91
N ASP A 950 -24.82 -14.33 -22.50
CA ASP A 950 -25.26 -14.74 -23.84
C ASP A 950 -26.72 -15.20 -23.85
N LEU A 951 -27.36 -15.21 -25.02
CA LEU A 951 -28.82 -15.35 -25.13
C LEU A 951 -29.36 -16.70 -24.62
N ALA A 952 -28.62 -17.80 -24.81
CA ALA A 952 -29.03 -19.11 -24.32
C ALA A 952 -28.97 -19.18 -22.78
N THR A 953 -27.90 -18.64 -22.19
CA THR A 953 -27.76 -18.54 -20.74
C THR A 953 -28.77 -17.57 -20.13
N ASP A 954 -29.11 -16.46 -20.80
CA ASP A 954 -30.19 -15.52 -20.41
C ASP A 954 -31.55 -16.23 -20.39
N GLU A 955 -31.88 -17.01 -21.43
CA GLU A 955 -33.10 -17.83 -21.46
C GLU A 955 -33.14 -18.87 -20.33
N THR A 956 -32.03 -19.59 -20.07
CA THR A 956 -31.95 -20.54 -18.95
C THR A 956 -32.17 -19.84 -17.60
N VAL A 957 -31.53 -18.69 -17.36
CA VAL A 957 -31.73 -17.89 -16.14
C VAL A 957 -33.21 -17.48 -16.00
N GLN A 958 -33.81 -16.93 -17.06
CA GLN A 958 -35.22 -16.53 -17.08
C GLN A 958 -36.17 -17.71 -16.82
N ARG A 959 -35.93 -18.86 -17.45
CA ARG A 959 -36.73 -20.09 -17.30
C ARG A 959 -36.68 -20.59 -15.86
N THR A 960 -35.48 -20.67 -15.27
CA THR A 960 -35.31 -21.16 -13.88
C THR A 960 -35.93 -20.21 -12.86
N ILE A 961 -35.80 -18.89 -13.01
CA ILE A 961 -36.48 -17.91 -12.14
C ILE A 961 -38.01 -18.13 -12.18
N ARG A 962 -38.59 -18.25 -13.40
CA ARG A 962 -40.04 -18.46 -13.58
C ARG A 962 -40.55 -19.78 -13.01
N MET A 963 -39.70 -20.79 -12.83
CA MET A 963 -40.07 -22.08 -12.24
C MET A 963 -39.82 -22.13 -10.72
N LYS A 964 -38.77 -21.48 -10.21
CA LYS A 964 -38.32 -21.61 -8.82
C LYS A 964 -38.77 -20.47 -7.90
N CYS A 965 -39.13 -19.31 -8.46
CA CYS A 965 -39.48 -18.10 -7.69
C CYS A 965 -40.98 -17.74 -7.73
N GLN A 966 -41.86 -18.69 -8.08
CA GLN A 966 -43.31 -18.43 -8.23
C GLN A 966 -43.96 -17.99 -6.91
N ASP A 967 -43.62 -18.64 -5.79
CA ASP A 967 -44.16 -18.30 -4.47
C ASP A 967 -43.39 -17.13 -3.79
N SER A 968 -42.77 -16.23 -4.56
CA SER A 968 -41.91 -15.16 -4.05
C SER A 968 -42.14 -13.84 -4.80
N THR A 969 -41.99 -12.72 -4.10
CA THR A 969 -41.96 -11.39 -4.73
C THR A 969 -40.62 -11.20 -5.43
N VAL A 970 -40.63 -10.96 -6.75
CA VAL A 970 -39.40 -10.85 -7.57
C VAL A 970 -39.22 -9.42 -8.06
N LEU A 971 -38.12 -8.79 -7.67
CA LEU A 971 -37.69 -7.45 -8.09
C LEU A 971 -36.59 -7.57 -9.15
N THR A 972 -36.89 -7.38 -10.43
CA THR A 972 -35.88 -7.42 -11.51
C THR A 972 -35.58 -6.04 -12.06
N ILE A 973 -34.33 -5.62 -11.92
CA ILE A 973 -33.77 -4.50 -12.66
C ILE A 973 -33.28 -5.00 -14.02
N ALA A 974 -33.73 -4.36 -15.09
CA ALA A 974 -33.41 -4.76 -16.46
C ALA A 974 -32.84 -3.62 -17.32
N HIS A 975 -31.79 -3.93 -18.08
CA HIS A 975 -31.44 -3.20 -19.32
C HIS A 975 -32.01 -3.88 -20.58
N ARG A 976 -32.30 -5.19 -20.54
CA ARG A 976 -32.98 -5.93 -21.62
C ARG A 976 -34.48 -5.93 -21.36
N LEU A 977 -35.24 -5.06 -22.03
CA LEU A 977 -36.69 -4.90 -21.79
C LEU A 977 -37.46 -6.24 -21.86
N ASN A 978 -37.08 -7.16 -22.76
CA ASN A 978 -37.64 -8.52 -22.85
C ASN A 978 -37.66 -9.28 -21.51
N THR A 979 -36.71 -9.04 -20.61
CA THR A 979 -36.63 -9.71 -19.29
C THR A 979 -37.67 -9.21 -18.27
N VAL A 980 -38.39 -8.13 -18.59
CA VAL A 980 -39.46 -7.54 -17.78
C VAL A 980 -40.77 -7.34 -18.56
N MET A 981 -40.85 -7.75 -19.83
CA MET A 981 -42.12 -7.73 -20.60
C MET A 981 -43.18 -8.63 -19.98
N ASP A 982 -42.76 -9.67 -19.25
CA ASP A 982 -43.64 -10.62 -18.58
C ASP A 982 -43.84 -10.29 -17.08
N ALA A 983 -43.50 -9.06 -16.66
CA ALA A 983 -43.74 -8.58 -15.29
C ALA A 983 -45.21 -8.18 -15.08
N ASP A 984 -45.75 -8.43 -13.89
CA ASP A 984 -47.10 -7.99 -13.51
C ASP A 984 -47.21 -6.47 -13.51
N LYS A 985 -46.16 -5.80 -13.04
CA LYS A 985 -46.06 -4.35 -12.88
C LYS A 985 -44.68 -3.83 -13.26
N ILE A 986 -44.64 -2.69 -13.96
CA ILE A 986 -43.40 -1.95 -14.24
C ILE A 986 -43.33 -0.71 -13.33
N LEU A 987 -42.14 -0.44 -12.81
CA LEU A 987 -41.76 0.77 -12.11
C LEU A 987 -40.74 1.54 -12.97
N VAL A 988 -41.09 2.74 -13.42
CA VAL A 988 -40.26 3.56 -14.32
C VAL A 988 -39.53 4.66 -13.56
N MET A 989 -38.20 4.71 -13.66
CA MET A 989 -37.36 5.69 -12.96
C MET A 989 -36.67 6.72 -13.88
N GLU A 990 -36.81 8.00 -13.53
CA GLU A 990 -36.12 9.15 -14.15
C GLU A 990 -35.72 10.19 -13.07
N SER A 991 -34.53 10.78 -13.16
CA SER A 991 -33.99 11.79 -12.22
C SER A 991 -34.20 11.52 -10.72
N GLY A 992 -33.96 10.27 -10.29
CA GLY A 992 -34.04 9.84 -8.89
C GLY A 992 -35.48 9.62 -8.36
N LYS A 993 -36.49 9.68 -9.24
CA LYS A 993 -37.90 9.55 -8.89
C LYS A 993 -38.56 8.43 -9.70
N VAL A 994 -39.64 7.87 -9.16
CA VAL A 994 -40.59 7.08 -9.95
C VAL A 994 -41.45 8.05 -10.74
N VAL A 995 -41.55 7.86 -12.05
CA VAL A 995 -42.36 8.70 -12.95
C VAL A 995 -43.63 7.98 -13.38
N GLU A 996 -43.56 6.66 -13.58
CA GLU A 996 -44.70 5.84 -13.96
C GLU A 996 -44.68 4.53 -13.18
N PHE A 997 -45.87 4.04 -12.86
CA PHE A 997 -46.07 2.72 -12.25
C PHE A 997 -47.42 2.17 -12.70
N GLY A 998 -47.47 0.90 -13.07
CA GLY A 998 -48.71 0.26 -13.55
C GLY A 998 -48.45 -1.13 -14.11
N SER A 999 -49.52 -1.79 -14.58
CA SER A 999 -49.35 -3.06 -15.29
C SER A 999 -48.62 -2.86 -16.62
N THR A 1000 -47.88 -3.87 -17.06
CA THR A 1000 -47.15 -3.83 -18.33
C THR A 1000 -48.10 -3.59 -19.52
N GLU A 1001 -49.28 -4.20 -19.51
CA GLU A 1001 -50.31 -3.98 -20.54
C GLU A 1001 -50.82 -2.53 -20.56
N THR A 1002 -51.15 -1.95 -19.40
CA THR A 1002 -51.67 -0.58 -19.31
C THR A 1002 -50.65 0.45 -19.81
N LEU A 1003 -49.37 0.25 -19.46
CA LEU A 1003 -48.29 1.14 -19.87
C LEU A 1003 -47.93 0.98 -21.36
N LEU A 1004 -48.13 -0.20 -21.96
CA LEU A 1004 -47.98 -0.42 -23.41
C LEU A 1004 -49.15 0.11 -24.25
N GLN A 1005 -50.34 0.24 -23.67
CA GLN A 1005 -51.49 0.84 -24.35
C GLN A 1005 -51.40 2.37 -24.40
N ASN A 1006 -50.84 3.01 -23.37
CA ASN A 1006 -50.67 4.46 -23.32
C ASN A 1006 -49.48 4.94 -24.16
N ARG A 1007 -49.74 5.55 -25.33
CA ARG A 1007 -48.67 6.04 -26.23
C ARG A 1007 -47.81 7.17 -25.68
N ASP A 1008 -48.30 7.91 -24.69
CA ASP A 1008 -47.55 8.99 -24.05
C ASP A 1008 -46.64 8.48 -22.90
N SER A 1009 -46.76 7.20 -22.53
CA SER A 1009 -45.95 6.59 -21.48
C SER A 1009 -44.46 6.59 -21.83
N ARG A 1010 -43.62 6.88 -20.83
CA ARG A 1010 -42.17 6.65 -20.85
C ARG A 1010 -41.85 5.18 -21.10
N PHE A 1011 -42.55 4.24 -20.46
CA PHE A 1011 -42.38 2.82 -20.75
C PHE A 1011 -42.80 2.46 -22.18
N TYR A 1012 -43.94 2.97 -22.69
CA TYR A 1012 -44.26 2.81 -24.11
C TYR A 1012 -43.14 3.35 -25.00
N ASN A 1013 -42.59 4.54 -24.71
CA ASN A 1013 -41.48 5.11 -25.49
C ASN A 1013 -40.17 4.30 -25.37
N TYR A 1014 -39.91 3.63 -24.23
CA TYR A 1014 -38.82 2.67 -24.09
C TYR A 1014 -39.08 1.37 -24.86
N VAL A 1015 -40.32 0.88 -24.95
CA VAL A 1015 -40.70 -0.25 -25.82
C VAL A 1015 -41.02 0.23 -27.25
N PHE A 1016 -40.84 1.53 -27.53
CA PHE A 1016 -41.12 2.17 -28.82
C PHE A 1016 -39.96 3.05 -29.36
N ASN A 1017 -38.67 2.68 -29.24
CA ASN A 1017 -37.61 3.42 -29.99
C ASN A 1017 -36.60 2.66 -30.85
N SER A 1018 -36.02 1.56 -30.40
CA SER A 1018 -35.05 0.77 -31.15
C SER A 1018 -35.68 0.09 -32.36
N ASP A 1019 -36.18 -1.15 -32.21
CA ASP A 1019 -36.33 -2.18 -33.23
C ASP A 1019 -37.28 -1.92 -34.43
N LYS A 1020 -37.46 -0.66 -34.84
CA LYS A 1020 -37.20 -0.27 -36.25
C LYS A 1020 -35.79 -0.73 -36.73
N ILE A 1021 -34.91 -1.04 -35.77
CA ILE A 1021 -33.72 -1.91 -35.82
C ILE A 1021 -34.05 -3.43 -35.66
N LYS A 1022 -35.24 -3.90 -36.04
CA LYS A 1022 -35.49 -5.31 -36.45
C LYS A 1022 -35.59 -5.29 -37.97
#